data_AF-A0A956U455-F1
#
_entry.id   AF-A0A956U455-F1
#
_cell.length_a   1.000
_cell.length_b   1.000
_cell.length_c   1.000
_cell.angle_alpha   90.00
_cell.angle_beta   90.00
_cell.angle_gamma   90.00
#
_symmetry.space_group_name_H-M   'P 1'
#
loop_
_entity.id
_entity.type
_entity.pdbx_description
1 polymer ?
#
loop_
_entity_poly.entity_id
_entity_poly.type
_entity_poly.pdbx_seq_one_letter_code
_entity_poly.pdbx_strand_id
1 'polypeptide(L)'
;MHIKLLVLASFLSGSLVAAPLPVAALNTAEHLNVIAPGSKENKEARALALKVVKAHGGLENIVGLNEKGYHAQGILEQISSISGSSNKLDCMLISKGKKQYLKSNFMGQTVITCFDGQSCWTQQGNHAMPTDRITSQRILEDQLHGLLLLENLQEPDRAIKKGETKKLRGKKYLTLIVTADDGKDSVLYIDPRTHLVARTEYTGTDTEQGVNCVKAYEYADYKELEGTRTPYRLIEYSDQKKVSDFQIQKYDLTSAVSDDIFKLPAQEIPERLLSGPVLIPFKLVANEILIKAKVNGEKELTFLIDTGATQSIIDSEVAKSLGIRDSGDFNITTGSGAMKMQFMNLDSVRLGDLTINDISVAVAPLKNFAANLRIKPAGLIGANLLKRFQLTIDYPERKLELRRPDTRLDTDKGIVVETKPSLGVSGLAVDGVLDNNLELTFLLDSGAAFNHVSEHLVKDVLTDTPILPVGSIKGLDGKVVKTGAIRFKNLKIGQLSIKNPIFSIAPGNGKNSPGLISGGNLAIIGNPLLSRYRITIDYADQKILFEKSKQQRSEEALLKRLDAIKVAYYCDENRSNALNELKKLKDRALTRKQYGAAGEILSEFTYLAAVTGKLTSEQINKSYSRAVQMAMVSNKTDIQSRILASWARYFLSEKPEDYLDYASSLISRAMTADPTQSDPYAIAATMLLDKEHQEKIKKKHKLEYTPKAVLMLDQSLMLNPSNWMALWTKYDLAREEGRKKEMSTVAQLLRRYYPDARQVRDLKFH
;
A
#
# COMPACT_ATOMS: atom_id res chain seq x y z
N MET A 1 5.60 -6.65 5.56
CA MET A 1 5.38 -8.01 6.12
C MET A 1 6.71 -8.75 6.30
N HIS A 2 7.84 -8.07 6.09
CA HIS A 2 9.08 -8.35 6.82
C HIS A 2 9.00 -7.93 8.31
N ILE A 3 8.01 -7.12 8.75
CA ILE A 3 7.90 -6.63 10.14
C ILE A 3 8.10 -7.69 11.18
N LYS A 4 7.47 -8.87 11.02
CA LYS A 4 7.46 -9.86 12.10
C LYS A 4 8.90 -10.14 12.53
N LEU A 5 9.83 -10.35 11.60
CA LEU A 5 11.26 -10.56 11.90
C LEU A 5 12.10 -9.29 12.14
N LEU A 6 11.54 -8.09 12.02
CA LEU A 6 12.26 -6.83 12.24
C LEU A 6 12.28 -6.40 13.73
N VAL A 7 11.36 -6.88 14.57
CA VAL A 7 11.15 -6.46 15.99
C VAL A 7 12.22 -7.02 16.95
N LEU A 8 13.51 -6.91 16.61
CA LEU A 8 14.43 -8.00 16.95
C LEU A 8 15.90 -7.63 17.26
N ALA A 9 16.28 -6.36 17.26
CA ALA A 9 17.66 -5.95 17.58
C ALA A 9 17.67 -4.98 18.78
N SER A 10 17.07 -5.44 19.87
CA SER A 10 16.90 -4.71 21.15
C SER A 10 17.69 -5.37 22.29
N PHE A 11 18.32 -6.51 22.00
CA PHE A 11 19.10 -7.43 22.85
C PHE A 11 20.51 -6.95 23.30
N LEU A 12 20.63 -6.17 24.39
CA LEU A 12 21.84 -5.88 25.20
C LEU A 12 23.22 -5.63 24.51
N SER A 13 23.68 -4.36 24.35
CA SER A 13 25.01 -3.86 24.83
C SER A 13 25.24 -2.34 24.60
N GLY A 14 26.25 -1.77 25.30
CA GLY A 14 26.48 -0.38 25.71
C GLY A 14 26.96 0.71 24.73
N SER A 15 27.47 1.83 25.28
CA SER A 15 27.51 3.21 24.74
C SER A 15 28.92 3.73 24.29
N LEU A 16 29.18 4.88 23.61
CA LEU A 16 28.46 6.11 23.18
C LEU A 16 29.34 6.89 22.11
N VAL A 17 28.80 7.84 21.31
CA VAL A 17 29.43 9.12 20.79
C VAL A 17 28.52 9.85 19.76
N ALA A 18 28.41 11.19 19.84
CA ALA A 18 27.76 12.11 18.86
C ALA A 18 28.82 12.83 17.99
N ALA A 19 28.59 13.53 16.86
CA ALA A 19 27.54 14.46 16.41
C ALA A 19 27.79 14.77 14.89
N PRO A 20 27.23 15.82 14.22
CA PRO A 20 26.11 16.71 14.55
C PRO A 20 25.01 16.77 13.46
N LEU A 21 23.81 17.26 13.82
CA LEU A 21 22.86 17.89 12.89
C LEU A 21 22.28 19.17 13.54
N PRO A 22 21.80 20.14 12.74
CA PRO A 22 21.93 21.56 13.09
C PRO A 22 20.94 22.06 14.14
N VAL A 23 21.39 23.11 14.84
CA VAL A 23 20.57 23.89 15.78
C VAL A 23 19.43 24.59 15.03
N ALA A 24 18.24 24.00 15.09
CA ALA A 24 16.98 24.69 14.84
C ALA A 24 16.35 25.02 16.21
N ALA A 25 16.20 26.30 16.51
CA ALA A 25 15.73 26.75 17.82
C ALA A 25 14.27 26.34 18.08
N LEU A 26 14.05 25.46 19.05
CA LEU A 26 12.73 25.17 19.62
C LEU A 26 12.58 25.92 20.95
N ASN A 27 12.14 27.17 20.82
CA ASN A 27 11.81 28.04 21.95
C ASN A 27 10.35 27.81 22.38
N THR A 28 10.09 26.74 23.13
CA THR A 28 8.81 26.52 23.85
C THR A 28 9.07 25.91 25.22
N ALA A 29 9.45 26.76 26.18
CA ALA A 29 9.59 26.37 27.56
C ALA A 29 8.23 26.40 28.28
N GLU A 30 7.49 25.29 28.25
CA GLU A 30 6.37 25.05 29.17
C GLU A 30 6.52 23.68 29.87
N HIS A 31 6.50 23.72 31.20
CA HIS A 31 6.39 22.57 32.11
C HIS A 31 7.52 21.51 32.13
N LEU A 32 8.76 21.95 32.37
CA LEU A 32 9.78 21.09 33.00
C LEU A 32 10.23 21.65 34.35
N ASN A 33 9.66 21.11 35.44
CA ASN A 33 10.26 21.21 36.77
C ASN A 33 11.52 20.33 36.80
N VAL A 34 12.64 20.89 36.35
CA VAL A 34 13.98 20.32 36.55
C VAL A 34 14.32 20.51 38.03
N ILE A 35 14.43 19.39 38.76
CA ILE A 35 14.81 19.41 40.17
C ILE A 35 16.29 19.77 40.25
N ALA A 36 16.61 20.89 40.90
CA ALA A 36 17.97 21.42 40.96
C ALA A 36 19.00 20.36 41.44
N PRO A 37 20.21 20.35 40.87
CA PRO A 37 21.30 19.51 41.36
C PRO A 37 21.52 19.72 42.87
N GLY A 38 21.45 18.64 43.66
CA GLY A 38 21.67 18.67 45.10
C GLY A 38 20.43 18.61 46.01
N SER A 39 19.20 18.59 45.46
CA SER A 39 17.98 18.38 46.27
C SER A 39 17.99 17.02 47.00
N LYS A 40 17.21 16.89 48.09
CA LYS A 40 17.10 15.63 48.84
C LYS A 40 16.55 14.48 47.98
N GLU A 41 15.55 14.76 47.14
CA GLU A 41 14.97 13.77 46.23
C GLU A 41 15.96 13.29 45.16
N ASN A 42 16.79 14.20 44.63
CA ASN A 42 17.86 13.87 43.71
C ASN A 42 18.91 12.98 44.40
N LYS A 43 19.31 13.29 45.64
CA LYS A 43 20.23 12.43 46.44
C LYS A 43 19.67 11.02 46.68
N GLU A 44 18.38 10.88 47.01
CA GLU A 44 17.75 9.56 47.17
C GLU A 44 17.66 8.79 45.85
N ALA A 45 17.35 9.47 44.75
CA ALA A 45 17.28 8.86 43.42
C ALA A 45 18.67 8.37 42.95
N ARG A 46 19.72 9.17 43.13
CA ARG A 46 21.11 8.79 42.85
C ARG A 46 21.60 7.64 43.73
N ALA A 47 21.25 7.64 45.02
CA ALA A 47 21.57 6.52 45.91
C ALA A 47 20.88 5.21 45.48
N LEU A 48 19.66 5.27 44.94
CA LEU A 48 19.00 4.12 44.35
C LEU A 48 19.68 3.69 43.04
N ALA A 49 20.02 4.61 42.14
CA ALA A 49 20.75 4.33 40.90
C ALA A 49 22.08 3.60 41.14
N LEU A 50 22.88 4.05 42.13
CA LEU A 50 24.12 3.37 42.54
C LEU A 50 23.89 1.92 43.00
N LYS A 51 22.82 1.66 43.76
CA LYS A 51 22.45 0.30 44.18
C LYS A 51 22.03 -0.58 43.01
N VAL A 52 21.28 -0.01 42.06
CA VAL A 52 20.87 -0.72 40.83
C VAL A 52 22.10 -1.13 40.03
N VAL A 53 23.00 -0.20 39.69
CA VAL A 53 24.20 -0.53 38.91
C VAL A 53 25.09 -1.54 39.63
N LYS A 54 25.27 -1.41 40.95
CA LYS A 54 26.00 -2.40 41.76
C LYS A 54 25.35 -3.78 41.72
N ALA A 55 24.02 -3.87 41.79
CA ALA A 55 23.30 -5.13 41.73
C ALA A 55 23.40 -5.84 40.38
N HIS A 56 23.63 -5.09 39.29
CA HIS A 56 23.86 -5.65 37.96
C HIS A 56 25.33 -6.03 37.70
N GLY A 57 26.26 -5.82 38.64
CA GLY A 57 27.68 -6.18 38.50
C GLY A 57 28.65 -5.01 38.67
N GLY A 58 28.15 -3.77 38.69
CA GLY A 58 28.98 -2.56 38.66
C GLY A 58 29.27 -2.08 37.24
N LEU A 59 29.54 -0.79 37.08
CA LEU A 59 29.63 -0.13 35.78
C LEU A 59 30.73 -0.73 34.88
N GLU A 60 31.89 -1.04 35.45
CA GLU A 60 33.03 -1.63 34.74
C GLU A 60 32.71 -3.00 34.12
N ASN A 61 32.04 -3.89 34.86
CA ASN A 61 31.65 -5.21 34.35
C ASN A 61 30.53 -5.14 33.31
N ILE A 62 29.58 -4.20 33.47
CA ILE A 62 28.50 -3.96 32.51
C ILE A 62 29.08 -3.47 31.18
N VAL A 63 29.89 -2.40 31.22
CA VAL A 63 30.55 -1.83 30.03
C VAL A 63 31.53 -2.84 29.41
N GLY A 64 32.30 -3.55 30.23
CA GLY A 64 33.29 -4.53 29.77
C GLY A 64 32.67 -5.73 29.03
N LEU A 65 31.60 -6.32 29.58
CA LEU A 65 30.84 -7.39 28.90
C LEU A 65 30.25 -6.87 27.58
N ASN A 66 29.74 -5.65 27.59
CA ASN A 66 29.10 -5.02 26.46
C ASN A 66 30.08 -4.73 25.31
N GLU A 67 31.24 -4.14 25.59
CA GLU A 67 32.28 -3.82 24.57
C GLU A 67 33.03 -5.06 24.05
N LYS A 68 33.23 -6.08 24.91
CA LYS A 68 33.76 -7.38 24.50
C LYS A 68 32.84 -8.07 23.48
N GLY A 69 31.53 -7.94 23.71
CA GLY A 69 30.48 -8.56 22.92
C GLY A 69 30.31 -10.06 23.20
N TYR A 70 29.22 -10.61 22.71
CA TYR A 70 28.83 -12.00 22.93
C TYR A 70 27.95 -12.54 21.81
N HIS A 71 27.86 -13.86 21.73
CA HIS A 71 26.84 -14.59 20.98
C HIS A 71 25.78 -15.12 21.94
N ALA A 72 24.51 -15.09 21.57
CA ALA A 72 23.42 -15.70 22.32
C ALA A 72 22.50 -16.52 21.40
N GLN A 73 22.00 -17.64 21.92
CA GLN A 73 21.05 -18.51 21.24
C GLN A 73 19.78 -18.62 22.09
N GLY A 74 18.62 -18.54 21.45
CA GLY A 74 17.34 -18.55 22.14
C GLY A 74 16.13 -18.74 21.22
N ILE A 75 14.97 -18.90 21.85
CA ILE A 75 13.67 -18.97 21.17
C ILE A 75 12.97 -17.64 21.35
N LEU A 76 12.53 -17.05 20.25
CA LEU A 76 11.72 -15.84 20.23
C LEU A 76 10.27 -16.18 19.90
N GLU A 77 9.33 -15.79 20.77
CA GLU A 77 7.91 -15.68 20.41
C GLU A 77 7.56 -14.24 20.04
N GLN A 78 7.15 -14.03 18.80
CA GLN A 78 6.68 -12.73 18.29
C GLN A 78 5.16 -12.72 18.26
N ILE A 79 4.52 -11.63 18.66
CA ILE A 79 3.06 -11.50 18.74
C ILE A 79 2.62 -10.21 18.07
N SER A 80 1.70 -10.32 17.12
CA SER A 80 1.11 -9.17 16.42
C SER A 80 0.26 -8.33 17.39
N SER A 81 0.57 -7.03 17.52
CA SER A 81 -0.21 -6.08 18.32
C SER A 81 -1.61 -5.84 17.73
N ILE A 82 -1.76 -6.03 16.41
CA ILE A 82 -3.04 -5.95 15.69
C ILE A 82 -3.87 -7.22 15.91
N SER A 83 -3.31 -8.39 15.61
CA SER A 83 -4.08 -9.64 15.47
C SER A 83 -3.96 -10.63 16.64
N GLY A 84 -3.01 -10.44 17.55
CA GLY A 84 -2.66 -11.41 18.60
C GLY A 84 -2.02 -12.70 18.09
N SER A 85 -1.87 -12.88 16.77
CA SER A 85 -1.24 -14.06 16.19
C SER A 85 0.27 -14.12 16.51
N SER A 86 0.77 -15.30 16.88
CA SER A 86 2.18 -15.48 17.23
C SER A 86 2.96 -16.43 16.31
N ASN A 87 4.28 -16.24 16.23
CA ASN A 87 5.22 -17.17 15.61
C ASN A 87 6.39 -17.39 16.57
N LYS A 88 6.93 -18.62 16.63
CA LYS A 88 8.13 -18.95 17.41
C LYS A 88 9.29 -19.25 16.48
N LEU A 89 10.44 -18.63 16.73
CA LEU A 89 11.63 -18.67 15.87
C LEU A 89 12.85 -19.01 16.71
N ASP A 90 13.69 -19.91 16.20
CA ASP A 90 15.05 -20.08 16.72
C ASP A 90 15.92 -18.92 16.22
N CYS A 91 16.59 -18.26 17.16
CA CYS A 91 17.35 -17.04 16.93
C CYS A 91 18.80 -17.18 17.43
N MET A 92 19.72 -16.65 16.64
CA MET A 92 21.07 -16.30 17.08
C MET A 92 21.15 -14.77 17.15
N LEU A 93 21.50 -14.24 18.31
CA LEU A 93 21.87 -12.85 18.55
C LEU A 93 23.39 -12.77 18.66
N ILE A 94 23.97 -11.68 18.15
CA ILE A 94 25.36 -11.27 18.39
C ILE A 94 25.30 -9.79 18.73
N SER A 95 25.93 -9.39 19.83
CA SER A 95 25.94 -7.99 20.26
C SER A 95 27.34 -7.57 20.68
N LYS A 96 27.69 -6.30 20.44
CA LYS A 96 28.97 -5.69 20.82
C LYS A 96 28.85 -4.16 20.83
N GLY A 97 29.04 -3.52 21.99
CA GLY A 97 28.69 -2.11 22.18
C GLY A 97 27.28 -1.84 21.68
N LYS A 98 27.04 -0.73 20.96
CA LYS A 98 25.72 -0.45 20.36
C LYS A 98 25.36 -1.35 19.17
N LYS A 99 26.23 -2.24 18.71
CA LYS A 99 26.04 -3.02 17.47
C LYS A 99 25.31 -4.32 17.77
N GLN A 100 24.32 -4.65 16.94
CA GLN A 100 23.54 -5.87 17.09
C GLN A 100 23.34 -6.55 15.75
N TYR A 101 23.48 -7.86 15.72
CA TYR A 101 23.23 -8.72 14.57
C TYR A 101 22.32 -9.85 15.06
N LEU A 102 21.15 -10.01 14.44
CA LEU A 102 20.28 -11.13 14.73
C LEU A 102 19.93 -11.90 13.47
N LYS A 103 20.14 -13.20 13.53
CA LYS A 103 19.82 -14.19 12.50
C LYS A 103 18.73 -15.12 13.02
N SER A 104 17.69 -15.33 12.24
CA SER A 104 16.69 -16.38 12.50
C SER A 104 16.14 -16.98 11.21
N ASN A 105 15.48 -18.13 11.32
CA ASN A 105 14.85 -18.82 10.19
C ASN A 105 13.34 -18.63 10.22
N PHE A 106 12.77 -18.16 9.11
CA PHE A 106 11.36 -17.80 8.99
C PHE A 106 10.89 -17.98 7.56
N MET A 107 9.70 -18.54 7.35
CA MET A 107 9.13 -18.74 6.01
C MET A 107 10.08 -19.50 5.06
N GLY A 108 10.81 -20.48 5.60
CA GLY A 108 11.79 -21.28 4.85
C GLY A 108 13.12 -20.59 4.54
N GLN A 109 13.37 -19.37 5.05
CA GLN A 109 14.60 -18.62 4.77
C GLN A 109 15.28 -18.09 6.03
N THR A 110 16.61 -18.02 5.97
CA THR A 110 17.38 -17.18 6.88
C THR A 110 17.08 -15.71 6.59
N VAL A 111 16.68 -14.99 7.63
CA VAL A 111 16.59 -13.53 7.65
C VAL A 111 17.54 -13.01 8.72
N ILE A 112 18.28 -11.97 8.37
CA ILE A 112 19.19 -11.25 9.24
C ILE A 112 18.67 -9.82 9.38
N THR A 113 18.65 -9.31 10.60
CA THR A 113 18.45 -7.90 10.94
C THR A 113 19.68 -7.44 11.72
N CYS A 114 20.32 -6.36 11.29
CA CYS A 114 21.54 -5.86 11.90
C CYS A 114 21.50 -4.35 12.04
N PHE A 115 22.05 -3.84 13.14
CA PHE A 115 22.31 -2.44 13.42
C PHE A 115 23.80 -2.26 13.67
N ASP A 116 24.44 -1.38 12.90
CA ASP A 116 25.90 -1.18 12.90
C ASP A 116 26.38 -0.18 13.98
N GLY A 117 25.45 0.37 14.76
CA GLY A 117 25.65 1.47 15.72
C GLY A 117 25.13 2.82 15.23
N GLN A 118 24.81 2.96 13.94
CA GLN A 118 24.29 4.19 13.32
C GLN A 118 23.06 3.93 12.44
N SER A 119 23.09 2.87 11.62
CA SER A 119 22.08 2.50 10.63
C SER A 119 21.74 1.02 10.73
N CYS A 120 20.54 0.66 10.26
CA CYS A 120 20.16 -0.74 10.13
C CYS A 120 20.25 -1.24 8.69
N TRP A 121 20.53 -2.53 8.56
CA TRP A 121 20.31 -3.30 7.34
C TRP A 121 19.63 -4.64 7.62
N THR A 122 19.01 -5.20 6.59
CA THR A 122 18.47 -6.57 6.61
C THR A 122 18.99 -7.36 5.45
N GLN A 123 19.10 -8.67 5.63
CA GLN A 123 19.41 -9.61 4.56
C GLN A 123 18.41 -10.77 4.55
N GLN A 124 17.95 -11.14 3.35
CA GLN A 124 17.08 -12.28 3.11
C GLN A 124 17.68 -13.11 1.97
N GLY A 125 18.10 -14.35 2.26
CA GLY A 125 18.98 -15.10 1.35
C GLY A 125 20.28 -14.32 1.08
N ASN A 126 20.66 -14.15 -0.17
CA ASN A 126 21.87 -13.40 -0.57
C ASN A 126 21.62 -11.89 -0.79
N HIS A 127 20.38 -11.40 -0.62
CA HIS A 127 20.05 -9.99 -0.85
C HIS A 127 20.02 -9.22 0.47
N ALA A 128 21.02 -8.35 0.67
CA ALA A 128 21.09 -7.39 1.76
C ALA A 128 20.73 -5.97 1.29
N MET A 129 20.10 -5.19 2.17
CA MET A 129 19.73 -3.79 1.92
C MET A 129 19.64 -2.99 3.24
N PRO A 130 19.87 -1.66 3.21
CA PRO A 130 19.50 -0.77 4.32
C PRO A 130 18.02 -0.93 4.70
N THR A 131 17.68 -0.82 5.98
CA THR A 131 16.26 -0.85 6.39
C THR A 131 15.61 0.52 6.31
N ASP A 132 14.30 0.51 6.52
CA ASP A 132 13.53 1.71 6.77
C ASP A 132 13.98 2.44 8.06
N ARG A 133 13.69 3.74 8.13
CA ARG A 133 14.02 4.59 9.30
C ARG A 133 13.27 4.19 10.58
N ILE A 134 12.08 3.59 10.50
CA ILE A 134 11.28 3.19 11.68
C ILE A 134 11.92 1.99 12.36
N THR A 135 12.41 1.02 11.58
CA THR A 135 13.23 -0.10 12.08
C THR A 135 14.49 0.40 12.79
N SER A 136 15.18 1.39 12.21
CA SER A 136 16.36 2.00 12.86
C SER A 136 15.99 2.75 14.14
N GLN A 137 14.90 3.53 14.12
CA GLN A 137 14.41 4.26 15.27
C GLN A 137 14.01 3.32 16.42
N ARG A 138 13.36 2.18 16.16
CA ARG A 138 13.03 1.19 17.21
C ARG A 138 14.28 0.74 17.97
N ILE A 139 15.32 0.34 17.25
CA ILE A 139 16.55 -0.18 17.85
C ILE A 139 17.24 0.90 18.69
N LEU A 140 17.22 2.15 18.23
CA LEU A 140 17.69 3.32 18.98
C LEU A 140 16.84 3.58 20.24
N GLU A 141 15.52 3.58 20.15
CA GLU A 141 14.62 3.75 21.31
C GLU A 141 14.87 2.65 22.36
N ASP A 142 15.08 1.41 21.92
CA ASP A 142 15.31 0.29 22.83
C ASP A 142 16.69 0.35 23.50
N GLN A 143 17.69 0.92 22.82
CA GLN A 143 18.99 1.23 23.41
C GLN A 143 18.91 2.37 24.44
N LEU A 144 18.06 3.37 24.20
CA LEU A 144 17.90 4.53 25.08
C LEU A 144 17.02 4.26 26.30
N HIS A 145 16.01 3.38 26.17
CA HIS A 145 14.98 3.14 27.20
C HIS A 145 14.99 1.71 27.78
N GLY A 146 15.82 0.82 27.23
CA GLY A 146 16.03 -0.55 27.72
C GLY A 146 17.02 -0.65 28.89
N LEU A 147 17.56 -1.85 29.10
CA LEU A 147 18.50 -2.14 30.19
C LEU A 147 19.87 -1.44 30.02
N LEU A 148 20.15 -0.87 28.85
CA LEU A 148 21.40 -0.18 28.55
C LEU A 148 21.52 1.20 29.18
N LEU A 149 20.37 1.78 29.57
CA LEU A 149 20.34 3.00 30.37
C LEU A 149 21.09 2.85 31.71
N LEU A 150 21.36 1.61 32.18
CA LEU A 150 22.18 1.32 33.35
C LEU A 150 23.59 1.91 33.30
N GLU A 151 24.20 2.03 32.12
CA GLU A 151 25.55 2.62 31.99
C GLU A 151 25.52 4.12 32.33
N ASN A 152 24.50 4.81 31.83
CA ASN A 152 24.37 6.26 31.94
C ASN A 152 23.74 6.71 33.28
N LEU A 153 23.26 5.77 34.13
CA LEU A 153 22.65 6.08 35.43
C LEU A 153 23.57 6.83 36.40
N GLN A 154 24.89 6.70 36.27
CA GLN A 154 25.87 7.34 37.15
C GLN A 154 26.43 8.66 36.62
N GLU A 155 26.09 9.07 35.39
CA GLU A 155 26.57 10.32 34.80
C GLU A 155 26.16 11.54 35.64
N PRO A 156 27.06 12.48 35.97
CA PRO A 156 26.79 13.61 36.87
C PRO A 156 25.57 14.47 36.48
N ASP A 157 25.37 14.70 35.18
CA ASP A 157 24.36 15.63 34.66
C ASP A 157 23.04 14.95 34.25
N ARG A 158 22.99 13.62 34.27
CA ARG A 158 21.77 12.85 33.94
C ARG A 158 20.60 13.26 34.83
N ALA A 159 19.50 13.67 34.22
CA ALA A 159 18.28 13.97 34.97
C ALA A 159 17.64 12.67 35.49
N ILE A 160 17.64 12.51 36.82
CA ILE A 160 17.13 11.33 37.51
C ILE A 160 16.23 11.77 38.67
N LYS A 161 15.06 11.15 38.79
CA LYS A 161 14.07 11.38 39.85
C LYS A 161 13.60 10.06 40.45
N LYS A 162 13.32 10.04 41.76
CA LYS A 162 12.68 8.91 42.43
C LYS A 162 11.17 9.00 42.15
N GLY A 163 10.59 7.98 41.55
CA GLY A 163 9.15 7.94 41.27
C GLY A 163 8.36 7.28 42.41
N GLU A 164 7.03 7.23 42.25
CA GLU A 164 6.15 6.52 43.17
C GLU A 164 6.37 5.00 43.13
N THR A 165 6.09 4.31 44.24
CA THR A 165 6.17 2.84 44.29
C THR A 165 5.04 2.22 43.47
N LYS A 166 5.35 1.72 42.27
CA LYS A 166 4.38 1.04 41.40
C LYS A 166 4.18 -0.43 41.81
N LYS A 167 3.04 -1.02 41.43
CA LYS A 167 2.76 -2.46 41.53
C LYS A 167 2.73 -3.10 40.15
N LEU A 168 3.42 -4.22 39.99
CA LEU A 168 3.36 -5.07 38.80
C LEU A 168 3.03 -6.50 39.25
N ARG A 169 1.92 -7.06 38.74
CA ARG A 169 1.38 -8.38 39.13
C ARG A 169 1.33 -8.59 40.65
N GLY A 170 0.81 -7.60 41.39
CA GLY A 170 0.67 -7.61 42.85
C GLY A 170 1.94 -7.28 43.65
N LYS A 171 3.13 -7.46 43.08
CA LYS A 171 4.43 -7.15 43.72
C LYS A 171 4.74 -5.65 43.61
N LYS A 172 5.24 -5.06 44.71
CA LYS A 172 5.67 -3.65 44.79
C LYS A 172 7.10 -3.49 44.25
N TYR A 173 7.33 -2.43 43.49
CA TYR A 173 8.63 -2.04 42.93
C TYR A 173 8.92 -0.59 43.28
N LEU A 174 10.18 -0.30 43.64
CA LEU A 174 10.66 1.08 43.65
C LEU A 174 10.71 1.59 42.20
N THR A 175 10.55 2.88 41.97
CA THR A 175 10.72 3.43 40.61
C THR A 175 11.76 4.53 40.55
N LEU A 176 12.47 4.56 39.43
CA LEU A 176 13.45 5.57 39.07
C LEU A 176 13.07 6.10 37.69
N ILE A 177 12.84 7.41 37.59
CA ILE A 177 12.54 8.11 36.34
C ILE A 177 13.84 8.72 35.85
N VAL A 178 14.21 8.45 34.60
CA VAL A 178 15.49 8.82 34.01
C VAL A 178 15.24 9.41 32.62
N THR A 179 15.68 10.65 32.39
CA THR A 179 15.56 11.28 31.07
C THR A 179 16.69 10.76 30.17
N ALA A 180 16.32 10.07 29.08
CA ALA A 180 17.25 9.50 28.12
C ALA A 180 17.79 10.57 27.14
N ASP A 181 18.71 10.19 26.25
CA ASP A 181 19.40 11.15 25.35
C ASP A 181 18.47 11.78 24.28
N ASP A 182 17.31 11.19 24.03
CA ASP A 182 16.27 11.77 23.16
C ASP A 182 15.35 12.76 23.89
N GLY A 183 15.60 13.03 25.17
CA GLY A 183 14.81 13.92 26.02
C GLY A 183 13.53 13.29 26.59
N LYS A 184 13.23 12.01 26.34
CA LYS A 184 12.06 11.33 26.92
C LYS A 184 12.40 10.67 28.25
N ASP A 185 11.42 10.64 29.15
CA ASP A 185 11.53 9.96 30.44
C ASP A 185 11.31 8.44 30.32
N SER A 186 12.21 7.69 30.96
CA SER A 186 12.18 6.23 31.10
C SER A 186 11.94 5.86 32.56
N VAL A 187 10.96 4.99 32.84
CA VAL A 187 10.60 4.57 34.20
C VAL A 187 11.12 3.15 34.46
N LEU A 188 12.18 3.05 35.27
CA LEU A 188 12.75 1.78 35.75
C LEU A 188 11.97 1.30 36.98
N TYR A 189 11.47 0.07 36.93
CA TYR A 189 10.86 -0.64 38.05
C TYR A 189 11.92 -1.55 38.68
N ILE A 190 12.27 -1.27 39.93
CA ILE A 190 13.40 -1.86 40.65
C ILE A 190 12.88 -2.75 41.77
N ASP A 191 13.33 -4.00 41.81
CA ASP A 191 12.98 -4.93 42.87
C ASP A 191 13.59 -4.48 44.21
N PRO A 192 12.79 -4.27 45.27
CA PRO A 192 13.29 -3.69 46.52
C PRO A 192 14.21 -4.62 47.34
N ARG A 193 14.31 -5.91 46.99
CA ARG A 193 15.18 -6.88 47.67
C ARG A 193 16.50 -7.05 46.93
N THR A 194 16.43 -7.28 45.61
CA THR A 194 17.60 -7.57 44.77
C THR A 194 18.22 -6.33 44.14
N HIS A 195 17.48 -5.22 44.05
CA HIS A 195 17.83 -4.01 43.30
C HIS A 195 18.04 -4.23 41.78
N LEU A 196 17.62 -5.39 41.25
CA LEU A 196 17.59 -5.67 39.82
C LEU A 196 16.42 -4.92 39.15
N VAL A 197 16.60 -4.52 37.89
CA VAL A 197 15.52 -3.89 37.10
C VAL A 197 14.60 -5.01 36.62
N ALA A 198 13.34 -4.96 37.04
CA ALA A 198 12.31 -5.92 36.63
C ALA A 198 11.52 -5.44 35.40
N ARG A 199 11.41 -4.12 35.19
CA ARG A 199 10.75 -3.53 34.02
C ARG A 199 11.30 -2.14 33.67
N THR A 200 11.33 -1.77 32.39
CA THR A 200 11.44 -0.37 31.93
C THR A 200 10.19 0.01 31.13
N GLU A 201 9.85 1.30 31.09
CA GLU A 201 8.61 1.81 30.52
C GLU A 201 8.82 3.25 30.01
N TYR A 202 8.41 3.56 28.79
CA TYR A 202 8.60 4.88 28.17
C TYR A 202 7.50 5.17 27.12
N THR A 203 7.39 6.42 26.68
CA THR A 203 6.48 6.80 25.58
C THR A 203 7.18 6.59 24.23
N GLY A 204 6.66 5.70 23.40
CA GLY A 204 7.19 5.39 22.08
C GLY A 204 6.09 5.14 21.06
N THR A 205 6.38 4.39 20.00
CA THR A 205 5.43 4.09 18.91
C THR A 205 5.23 2.58 18.74
N ASP A 206 3.98 2.12 18.62
CA ASP A 206 3.70 0.74 18.24
C ASP A 206 4.07 0.54 16.76
N THR A 207 5.05 -0.32 16.49
CA THR A 207 5.63 -0.44 15.15
C THR A 207 4.79 -1.22 14.14
N GLU A 208 3.75 -1.95 14.57
CA GLU A 208 2.79 -2.60 13.65
C GLU A 208 1.66 -1.62 13.25
N GLN A 209 1.29 -0.69 14.14
CA GLN A 209 0.17 0.25 13.94
C GLN A 209 0.60 1.68 13.57
N GLY A 210 1.84 2.08 13.83
CA GLY A 210 2.35 3.44 13.61
C GLY A 210 1.76 4.49 14.56
N VAL A 211 1.26 4.09 15.73
CA VAL A 211 0.60 4.97 16.70
C VAL A 211 1.40 5.10 17.99
N ASN A 212 1.33 6.25 18.66
CA ASN A 212 1.97 6.45 19.96
C ASN A 212 1.37 5.50 21.01
N CYS A 213 2.23 4.88 21.81
CA CYS A 213 1.85 3.93 22.86
C CYS A 213 2.86 3.98 24.03
N VAL A 214 2.49 3.37 25.16
CA VAL A 214 3.43 3.11 26.25
C VAL A 214 4.21 1.84 25.93
N LYS A 215 5.49 1.99 25.59
CA LYS A 215 6.41 0.87 25.35
C LYS A 215 6.98 0.39 26.68
N ALA A 216 7.18 -0.91 26.83
CA ALA A 216 7.81 -1.45 28.03
C ALA A 216 8.50 -2.80 27.84
N TYR A 217 9.52 -3.04 28.66
CA TYR A 217 10.34 -4.26 28.69
C TYR A 217 10.29 -4.87 30.08
N GLU A 218 10.00 -6.17 30.21
CA GLU A 218 10.13 -6.94 31.46
C GLU A 218 11.32 -7.90 31.38
N TYR A 219 12.15 -7.88 32.43
CA TYR A 219 13.40 -8.63 32.51
C TYR A 219 13.28 -9.73 33.57
N ALA A 220 13.58 -10.96 33.19
CA ALA A 220 13.48 -12.11 34.08
C ALA A 220 14.65 -13.11 33.90
N ASP A 221 14.69 -14.09 34.81
CA ASP A 221 15.65 -15.20 34.81
C ASP A 221 17.11 -14.76 34.81
N TYR A 222 17.42 -13.73 35.61
CA TYR A 222 18.76 -13.19 35.81
C TYR A 222 19.76 -14.26 36.27
N LYS A 223 20.88 -14.39 35.55
CA LYS A 223 22.03 -15.22 35.94
C LYS A 223 23.31 -14.40 35.92
N GLU A 224 24.38 -14.96 36.47
CA GLU A 224 25.70 -14.34 36.45
C GLU A 224 26.42 -14.64 35.14
N LEU A 225 27.09 -13.64 34.56
CA LEU A 225 27.80 -13.72 33.29
C LEU A 225 28.98 -12.73 33.34
N GLU A 226 30.21 -13.23 33.51
CA GLU A 226 31.43 -12.42 33.70
C GLU A 226 31.26 -11.23 34.68
N GLY A 227 30.79 -11.52 35.90
CA GLY A 227 30.57 -10.52 36.96
C GLY A 227 29.28 -9.69 36.82
N THR A 228 28.61 -9.74 35.67
CA THR A 228 27.35 -9.03 35.39
C THR A 228 26.12 -9.91 35.69
N ARG A 229 25.02 -9.32 36.16
CA ARG A 229 23.71 -9.99 36.27
C ARG A 229 22.89 -9.71 35.02
N THR A 230 22.78 -10.73 34.17
CA THR A 230 22.18 -10.61 32.83
C THR A 230 20.87 -11.41 32.76
N PRO A 231 19.77 -10.84 32.23
CA PRO A 231 18.50 -11.56 32.09
C PRO A 231 18.62 -12.67 31.03
N TYR A 232 17.89 -13.77 31.26
CA TYR A 232 17.71 -14.83 30.27
C TYR A 232 16.30 -14.77 29.62
N ARG A 233 15.40 -13.92 30.11
CA ARG A 233 14.08 -13.73 29.50
C ARG A 233 13.68 -12.27 29.27
N LEU A 234 13.28 -12.05 28.02
CA LEU A 234 13.01 -10.88 27.20
C LEU A 234 11.56 -10.47 26.86
N ILE A 235 10.74 -9.84 27.71
CA ILE A 235 9.33 -9.58 27.33
C ILE A 235 9.06 -8.13 26.96
N GLU A 236 8.58 -7.88 25.74
CA GLU A 236 8.20 -6.55 25.22
C GLU A 236 6.69 -6.34 25.21
N TYR A 237 6.26 -5.12 25.52
CA TYR A 237 4.88 -4.67 25.46
C TYR A 237 4.72 -3.39 24.63
N SER A 238 3.59 -3.32 23.91
CA SER A 238 2.98 -2.06 23.47
C SER A 238 1.68 -1.87 24.25
N ASP A 239 1.59 -0.78 25.01
CA ASP A 239 0.61 -0.57 26.08
C ASP A 239 0.54 -1.76 27.05
N GLN A 240 -0.53 -2.55 26.97
CA GLN A 240 -0.76 -3.75 27.78
C GLN A 240 -0.64 -5.05 26.96
N LYS A 241 -0.40 -4.97 25.64
CA LYS A 241 -0.28 -6.12 24.75
C LYS A 241 1.18 -6.61 24.74
N LYS A 242 1.40 -7.89 25.04
CA LYS A 242 2.70 -8.56 24.82
C LYS A 242 2.93 -8.65 23.30
N VAL A 243 4.06 -8.13 22.82
CA VAL A 243 4.42 -8.14 21.39
C VAL A 243 5.68 -8.97 21.09
N SER A 244 6.53 -9.20 22.10
CA SER A 244 7.71 -10.08 21.99
C SER A 244 7.96 -10.80 23.31
N ASP A 245 8.50 -12.02 23.27
CA ASP A 245 8.92 -12.84 24.41
C ASP A 245 10.12 -13.69 23.99
N PHE A 246 11.33 -13.18 24.27
CA PHE A 246 12.60 -13.80 23.90
C PHE A 246 13.17 -14.60 25.08
N GLN A 247 13.28 -15.92 24.92
CA GLN A 247 13.90 -16.80 25.90
C GLN A 247 15.31 -17.17 25.43
N ILE A 248 16.32 -16.58 26.05
CA ILE A 248 17.72 -16.95 25.84
C ILE A 248 17.97 -18.28 26.54
N GLN A 249 18.60 -19.20 25.81
CA GLN A 249 18.97 -20.54 26.27
C GLN A 249 20.46 -20.59 26.63
N LYS A 250 21.31 -19.98 25.80
CA LYS A 250 22.77 -20.00 25.93
C LYS A 250 23.38 -18.65 25.56
N TYR A 251 24.39 -18.24 26.33
CA TYR A 251 25.38 -17.24 25.93
C TYR A 251 26.71 -17.95 25.59
N ASP A 252 27.47 -17.38 24.67
CA ASP A 252 28.86 -17.74 24.36
C ASP A 252 29.71 -16.46 24.32
N LEU A 253 30.70 -16.42 25.22
CA LEU A 253 31.68 -15.32 25.38
C LEU A 253 33.08 -15.71 24.89
N THR A 254 33.24 -16.94 24.38
CA THR A 254 34.53 -17.49 23.92
C THR A 254 34.77 -17.18 22.44
N SER A 255 33.68 -17.10 21.66
CA SER A 255 33.69 -16.63 20.28
C SER A 255 33.89 -15.10 20.24
N ALA A 256 35.00 -14.65 19.65
CA ALA A 256 35.30 -13.23 19.50
C ALA A 256 34.42 -12.56 18.45
N VAL A 257 33.80 -11.43 18.80
CA VAL A 257 32.92 -10.67 17.91
C VAL A 257 33.72 -9.66 17.07
N SER A 258 33.92 -9.97 15.78
CA SER A 258 34.49 -9.03 14.81
C SER A 258 33.50 -7.93 14.43
N ASP A 259 33.98 -6.71 14.24
CA ASP A 259 33.18 -5.58 13.78
C ASP A 259 32.68 -5.74 12.33
N ASP A 260 33.32 -6.61 11.53
CA ASP A 260 32.94 -6.85 10.14
C ASP A 260 31.56 -7.48 9.99
N ILE A 261 31.09 -8.24 10.98
CA ILE A 261 29.76 -8.89 10.92
C ILE A 261 28.60 -7.90 10.94
N PHE A 262 28.85 -6.67 11.42
CA PHE A 262 27.84 -5.62 11.49
C PHE A 262 27.83 -4.72 10.25
N LYS A 263 28.80 -4.84 9.33
CA LYS A 263 28.82 -4.07 8.09
C LYS A 263 27.79 -4.63 7.12
N LEU A 264 27.05 -3.75 6.43
CA LEU A 264 26.18 -4.15 5.31
C LEU A 264 27.03 -4.92 4.29
N PRO A 265 26.75 -6.21 4.03
CA PRO A 265 27.53 -6.97 3.06
C PRO A 265 27.28 -6.43 1.65
N ALA A 266 28.32 -6.44 0.82
CA ALA A 266 28.22 -5.99 -0.57
C ALA A 266 27.16 -6.81 -1.31
N GLN A 267 26.15 -6.14 -1.89
CA GLN A 267 25.10 -6.83 -2.62
C GLN A 267 25.67 -7.40 -3.92
N GLU A 268 25.57 -8.72 -4.11
CA GLU A 268 25.82 -9.33 -5.41
C GLU A 268 24.78 -8.83 -6.42
N ILE A 269 25.25 -8.02 -7.37
CA ILE A 269 24.47 -7.62 -8.54
C ILE A 269 24.56 -8.77 -9.55
N PRO A 270 23.44 -9.38 -9.99
CA PRO A 270 23.46 -10.41 -11.03
C PRO A 270 24.20 -9.92 -12.27
N GLU A 271 25.19 -10.67 -12.76
CA GLU A 271 26.08 -10.26 -13.85
C GLU A 271 25.32 -9.75 -15.08
N ARG A 272 24.17 -10.36 -15.40
CA ARG A 272 23.29 -9.91 -16.48
C ARG A 272 22.92 -8.43 -16.40
N LEU A 273 22.70 -7.88 -15.20
CA LEU A 273 22.36 -6.45 -15.04
C LEU A 273 23.56 -5.51 -15.22
N LEU A 274 24.79 -6.02 -15.21
CA LEU A 274 25.99 -5.26 -15.59
C LEU A 274 26.00 -4.96 -17.10
N SER A 275 25.39 -5.84 -17.91
CA SER A 275 25.18 -5.63 -19.37
C SER A 275 24.03 -4.66 -19.70
N GLY A 276 23.43 -4.00 -18.70
CA GLY A 276 22.32 -3.05 -18.88
C GLY A 276 20.95 -3.63 -18.52
N PRO A 277 19.87 -2.85 -18.73
CA PRO A 277 18.53 -3.19 -18.27
C PRO A 277 17.98 -4.52 -18.82
N VAL A 278 17.05 -5.10 -18.07
CA VAL A 278 16.24 -6.26 -18.47
C VAL A 278 14.82 -5.78 -18.73
N LEU A 279 14.34 -5.93 -19.96
CA LEU A 279 13.02 -5.45 -20.41
C LEU A 279 12.04 -6.62 -20.51
N ILE A 280 10.91 -6.53 -19.80
CA ILE A 280 9.90 -7.60 -19.73
C ILE A 280 8.57 -7.04 -20.22
N PRO A 281 8.03 -7.48 -21.37
CA PRO A 281 6.72 -7.03 -21.82
C PRO A 281 5.61 -7.55 -20.90
N PHE A 282 4.60 -6.72 -20.64
CA PHE A 282 3.44 -7.06 -19.82
C PHE A 282 2.11 -6.81 -20.55
N LYS A 283 1.06 -7.47 -20.10
CA LYS A 283 -0.33 -7.16 -20.48
C LYS A 283 -1.02 -6.47 -19.31
N LEU A 284 -1.64 -5.31 -19.55
CA LEU A 284 -2.57 -4.72 -18.58
C LEU A 284 -3.98 -5.27 -18.88
N VAL A 285 -4.54 -6.06 -17.97
CA VAL A 285 -5.88 -6.66 -18.11
C VAL A 285 -6.70 -6.29 -16.89
N ALA A 286 -7.85 -5.64 -17.08
CA ALA A 286 -8.73 -5.20 -15.99
C ALA A 286 -8.00 -4.45 -14.84
N ASN A 287 -7.07 -3.55 -15.18
CA ASN A 287 -6.17 -2.85 -14.27
C ASN A 287 -5.19 -3.74 -13.48
N GLU A 288 -4.81 -4.91 -13.99
CA GLU A 288 -3.76 -5.75 -13.41
C GLU A 288 -2.60 -5.98 -14.39
N ILE A 289 -1.37 -5.99 -13.87
CA ILE A 289 -0.14 -6.18 -14.66
C ILE A 289 0.23 -7.65 -14.71
N LEU A 290 0.13 -8.27 -15.89
CA LEU A 290 0.45 -9.67 -16.13
C LEU A 290 1.75 -9.82 -16.96
N ILE A 291 2.75 -10.50 -16.40
CA ILE A 291 3.98 -10.88 -17.12
C ILE A 291 4.09 -12.39 -17.32
N LYS A 292 5.11 -12.78 -18.09
CA LYS A 292 5.60 -14.14 -18.23
C LYS A 292 6.89 -14.36 -17.45
N ALA A 293 6.98 -15.47 -16.75
CA ALA A 293 8.17 -15.92 -16.03
C ALA A 293 8.31 -17.45 -16.10
N LYS A 294 9.53 -17.96 -15.98
CA LYS A 294 9.78 -19.41 -15.77
C LYS A 294 10.16 -19.64 -14.31
N VAL A 295 9.76 -20.78 -13.75
CA VAL A 295 10.12 -21.21 -12.39
C VAL A 295 10.93 -22.50 -12.48
N ASN A 296 11.99 -22.65 -11.71
CA ASN A 296 12.83 -23.86 -11.67
C ASN A 296 13.33 -24.37 -13.05
N GLY A 297 13.55 -23.47 -14.01
CA GLY A 297 13.92 -23.81 -15.40
C GLY A 297 12.78 -24.33 -16.28
N GLU A 298 11.59 -24.55 -15.70
CA GLU A 298 10.43 -25.21 -16.33
C GLU A 298 9.60 -24.28 -17.23
N LYS A 299 8.38 -24.74 -17.54
CA LYS A 299 7.33 -24.07 -18.32
C LYS A 299 7.14 -22.59 -17.96
N GLU A 300 6.87 -21.79 -18.98
CA GLU A 300 6.55 -20.38 -18.83
C GLU A 300 5.10 -20.17 -18.30
N LEU A 301 5.01 -19.50 -17.16
CA LEU A 301 3.80 -19.25 -16.39
C LEU A 301 3.46 -17.75 -16.38
N THR A 302 2.20 -17.41 -16.09
CA THR A 302 1.72 -16.03 -16.03
C THR A 302 1.68 -15.55 -14.57
N PHE A 303 2.33 -14.44 -14.26
CA PHE A 303 2.36 -13.85 -12.92
C PHE A 303 1.80 -12.42 -12.90
N LEU A 304 1.17 -12.06 -11.79
CA LEU A 304 0.87 -10.66 -11.45
C LEU A 304 2.10 -9.95 -10.91
N ILE A 305 2.16 -8.62 -11.07
CA ILE A 305 3.16 -7.75 -10.44
C ILE A 305 2.48 -6.93 -9.37
N ASP A 306 2.97 -7.03 -8.14
CA ASP A 306 2.30 -6.48 -6.97
C ASP A 306 3.30 -5.81 -6.02
N THR A 307 3.32 -4.48 -6.02
CA THR A 307 4.16 -3.66 -5.13
C THR A 307 3.56 -3.49 -3.73
N GLY A 308 2.29 -3.88 -3.51
CA GLY A 308 1.65 -3.91 -2.19
C GLY A 308 1.95 -5.20 -1.42
N ALA A 309 2.02 -6.33 -2.13
CA ALA A 309 2.40 -7.62 -1.57
C ALA A 309 3.86 -7.64 -1.11
N THR A 310 4.08 -8.02 0.15
CA THR A 310 5.46 -8.18 0.64
C THR A 310 6.13 -9.44 0.13
N GLN A 311 5.44 -10.58 0.17
CA GLN A 311 5.96 -11.84 -0.36
C GLN A 311 5.26 -12.14 -1.69
N SER A 312 6.05 -12.64 -2.64
CA SER A 312 5.52 -13.33 -3.81
C SER A 312 4.68 -14.53 -3.38
N ILE A 313 3.60 -14.81 -4.12
CA ILE A 313 2.68 -15.93 -3.86
C ILE A 313 2.65 -16.83 -5.09
N ILE A 314 2.60 -18.15 -4.88
CA ILE A 314 2.35 -19.13 -5.93
C ILE A 314 1.01 -19.85 -5.68
N ASP A 315 0.28 -20.16 -6.75
CA ASP A 315 -0.99 -20.88 -6.64
C ASP A 315 -0.76 -22.32 -6.13
N SER A 316 -1.64 -22.78 -5.24
CA SER A 316 -1.50 -24.09 -4.60
C SER A 316 -1.59 -25.30 -5.54
N GLU A 317 -2.21 -25.18 -6.72
CA GLU A 317 -2.15 -26.23 -7.75
C GLU A 317 -0.80 -26.21 -8.49
N VAL A 318 -0.24 -25.02 -8.72
CA VAL A 318 1.08 -24.84 -9.34
C VAL A 318 2.19 -25.34 -8.41
N ALA A 319 2.16 -24.97 -7.13
CA ALA A 319 3.09 -25.47 -6.11
C ALA A 319 3.17 -27.01 -6.10
N LYS A 320 2.01 -27.69 -6.08
CA LYS A 320 1.92 -29.17 -6.16
C LYS A 320 2.53 -29.73 -7.44
N SER A 321 2.33 -29.06 -8.58
CA SER A 321 2.88 -29.51 -9.87
C SER A 321 4.41 -29.38 -9.96
N LEU A 322 5.03 -28.52 -9.14
CA LEU A 322 6.49 -28.35 -9.09
C LEU A 322 7.20 -29.36 -8.17
N GLY A 323 6.48 -30.14 -7.35
CA GLY A 323 7.08 -31.19 -6.51
C GLY A 323 8.00 -30.71 -5.36
N ILE A 324 8.05 -29.40 -5.12
CA ILE A 324 8.89 -28.75 -4.11
C ILE A 324 8.33 -29.04 -2.70
N ARG A 325 9.23 -29.23 -1.72
CA ARG A 325 8.87 -29.59 -0.34
C ARG A 325 8.42 -28.38 0.49
N ASP A 326 7.40 -28.58 1.32
CA ASP A 326 6.87 -27.58 2.25
C ASP A 326 7.91 -27.15 3.31
N SER A 327 7.93 -25.86 3.65
CA SER A 327 8.73 -25.33 4.77
C SER A 327 7.91 -25.04 6.04
N GLY A 328 6.68 -25.54 6.12
CA GLY A 328 5.78 -25.42 7.28
C GLY A 328 4.75 -24.27 7.22
N ASP A 329 3.81 -24.29 8.16
CA ASP A 329 2.75 -23.28 8.34
C ASP A 329 3.22 -22.09 9.19
N PHE A 330 2.99 -20.85 8.75
CA PHE A 330 3.29 -19.62 9.48
C PHE A 330 2.06 -18.71 9.63
N ASN A 331 1.95 -18.00 10.77
CA ASN A 331 0.88 -17.04 11.03
C ASN A 331 1.21 -15.64 10.46
N ILE A 332 0.51 -15.23 9.40
CA ILE A 332 0.68 -13.95 8.70
C ILE A 332 -0.47 -13.01 9.04
N THR A 333 -0.18 -11.71 9.07
CA THR A 333 -1.21 -10.66 9.03
C THR A 333 -1.25 -10.10 7.61
N THR A 334 -2.40 -10.23 6.94
CA THR A 334 -2.67 -9.67 5.59
C THR A 334 -3.53 -8.43 5.68
N GLY A 335 -3.77 -7.74 4.57
CA GLY A 335 -4.77 -6.68 4.49
C GLY A 335 -6.16 -7.13 4.98
N SER A 336 -6.55 -8.39 4.75
CA SER A 336 -7.81 -8.97 5.25
C SER A 336 -7.72 -9.58 6.66
N GLY A 337 -6.65 -9.31 7.43
CA GLY A 337 -6.44 -9.86 8.77
C GLY A 337 -5.54 -11.10 8.82
N ALA A 338 -5.52 -11.79 9.96
CA ALA A 338 -4.58 -12.88 10.21
C ALA A 338 -5.02 -14.23 9.61
N MET A 339 -4.07 -14.94 9.01
CA MET A 339 -4.26 -16.28 8.45
C MET A 339 -2.98 -17.11 8.55
N LYS A 340 -3.12 -18.44 8.59
CA LYS A 340 -2.01 -19.36 8.35
C LYS A 340 -1.76 -19.47 6.85
N MET A 341 -0.50 -19.46 6.44
CA MET A 341 -0.08 -19.83 5.09
C MET A 341 1.16 -20.72 5.12
N GLN A 342 1.28 -21.53 4.09
CA GLN A 342 2.46 -22.36 3.83
C GLN A 342 3.49 -21.57 3.02
N PHE A 343 4.76 -21.94 3.17
CA PHE A 343 5.88 -21.40 2.40
C PHE A 343 6.68 -22.51 1.75
N MET A 344 7.36 -22.13 0.67
CA MET A 344 8.26 -22.97 -0.10
C MET A 344 9.35 -22.09 -0.72
N ASN A 345 10.53 -22.66 -0.99
CA ASN A 345 11.57 -22.00 -1.77
C ASN A 345 11.50 -22.49 -3.22
N LEU A 346 11.51 -21.55 -4.17
CA LEU A 346 11.75 -21.81 -5.58
C LEU A 346 13.25 -21.70 -5.84
N ASP A 347 13.83 -22.70 -6.50
CA ASP A 347 15.27 -22.74 -6.83
C ASP A 347 15.63 -21.58 -7.74
N SER A 348 14.76 -21.26 -8.71
CA SER A 348 14.91 -20.08 -9.56
C SER A 348 13.59 -19.52 -10.09
N VAL A 349 13.58 -18.21 -10.34
CA VAL A 349 12.57 -17.49 -11.12
C VAL A 349 13.30 -16.71 -12.21
N ARG A 350 12.94 -16.96 -13.48
CA ARG A 350 13.49 -16.24 -14.64
C ARG A 350 12.50 -15.22 -15.19
N LEU A 351 12.93 -13.96 -15.22
CA LEU A 351 12.19 -12.80 -15.71
C LEU A 351 12.88 -12.27 -16.97
N GLY A 352 12.30 -12.52 -18.14
CA GLY A 352 12.96 -12.26 -19.42
C GLY A 352 14.23 -13.10 -19.57
N ASP A 353 15.39 -12.44 -19.59
CA ASP A 353 16.70 -13.07 -19.63
C ASP A 353 17.45 -13.08 -18.28
N LEU A 354 16.90 -12.45 -17.24
CA LEU A 354 17.42 -12.49 -15.88
C LEU A 354 16.93 -13.71 -15.11
N THR A 355 17.83 -14.56 -14.62
CA THR A 355 17.51 -15.62 -13.65
C THR A 355 17.83 -15.11 -12.23
N ILE A 356 16.92 -15.36 -11.29
CA ILE A 356 17.07 -15.00 -9.87
C ILE A 356 16.84 -16.27 -9.04
N ASN A 357 17.78 -16.61 -8.17
CA ASN A 357 17.73 -17.85 -7.39
C ASN A 357 17.15 -17.62 -5.98
N ASP A 358 16.83 -18.74 -5.31
CA ASP A 358 16.48 -18.82 -3.88
C ASP A 358 15.35 -17.88 -3.46
N ILE A 359 14.16 -18.08 -4.07
CA ILE A 359 12.99 -17.24 -3.87
C ILE A 359 11.97 -17.96 -2.96
N SER A 360 11.84 -17.51 -1.71
CA SER A 360 10.70 -17.90 -0.87
C SER A 360 9.42 -17.29 -1.41
N VAL A 361 8.40 -18.13 -1.52
CA VAL A 361 7.04 -17.75 -1.91
C VAL A 361 6.03 -18.32 -0.91
N ALA A 362 4.97 -17.57 -0.65
CA ALA A 362 3.82 -18.10 0.07
C ALA A 362 2.97 -18.97 -0.88
N VAL A 363 2.30 -19.98 -0.35
CA VAL A 363 1.39 -20.85 -1.11
C VAL A 363 -0.05 -20.49 -0.77
N ALA A 364 -0.87 -20.19 -1.78
CA ALA A 364 -2.28 -19.83 -1.60
C ALA A 364 -3.17 -20.34 -2.75
N PRO A 365 -4.46 -20.63 -2.52
CA PRO A 365 -5.41 -20.90 -3.60
C PRO A 365 -5.83 -19.59 -4.31
N LEU A 366 -5.31 -19.33 -5.51
CA LEU A 366 -5.57 -18.09 -6.27
C LEU A 366 -6.82 -18.17 -7.17
N LYS A 367 -7.63 -19.24 -7.09
CA LYS A 367 -8.86 -19.42 -7.89
C LYS A 367 -9.84 -18.23 -7.83
N ASN A 368 -9.89 -17.52 -6.70
CA ASN A 368 -10.74 -16.32 -6.51
C ASN A 368 -9.96 -15.00 -6.65
N PHE A 369 -8.63 -15.07 -6.75
CA PHE A 369 -7.78 -13.89 -6.87
C PHE A 369 -7.97 -13.29 -8.26
N ALA A 370 -8.33 -12.00 -8.31
CA ALA A 370 -8.60 -11.28 -9.54
C ALA A 370 -9.62 -11.98 -10.50
N ALA A 371 -10.78 -12.38 -9.96
CA ALA A 371 -11.87 -13.04 -10.69
C ALA A 371 -12.30 -12.38 -12.01
N ASN A 372 -12.03 -11.07 -12.18
CA ASN A 372 -12.33 -10.30 -13.39
C ASN A 372 -11.35 -10.56 -14.56
N LEU A 373 -10.18 -11.17 -14.33
CA LEU A 373 -9.14 -11.33 -15.35
C LEU A 373 -9.47 -12.32 -16.46
N ARG A 374 -10.43 -13.23 -16.24
CA ARG A 374 -10.69 -14.41 -17.10
C ARG A 374 -9.46 -15.32 -17.34
N ILE A 375 -8.37 -15.08 -16.62
CA ILE A 375 -7.09 -15.80 -16.65
C ILE A 375 -6.75 -16.10 -15.19
N LYS A 376 -6.53 -17.38 -14.85
CA LYS A 376 -5.97 -17.76 -13.54
C LYS A 376 -4.46 -17.49 -13.57
N PRO A 377 -3.91 -16.55 -12.78
CA PRO A 377 -2.46 -16.39 -12.67
C PRO A 377 -1.87 -17.60 -11.92
N ALA A 378 -0.62 -17.94 -12.24
CA ALA A 378 0.14 -18.96 -11.53
C ALA A 378 0.68 -18.46 -10.18
N GLY A 379 0.70 -17.14 -9.98
CA GLY A 379 1.21 -16.47 -8.80
C GLY A 379 1.20 -14.95 -8.96
N LEU A 380 1.72 -14.26 -7.95
CA LEU A 380 2.08 -12.84 -7.98
C LEU A 380 3.52 -12.66 -7.50
N ILE A 381 4.22 -11.68 -8.07
CA ILE A 381 5.58 -11.30 -7.70
C ILE A 381 5.51 -10.06 -6.82
N GLY A 382 5.92 -10.22 -5.57
CA GLY A 382 5.88 -9.22 -4.52
C GLY A 382 7.22 -8.51 -4.26
N ALA A 383 7.21 -7.58 -3.31
CA ALA A 383 8.34 -6.75 -2.93
C ALA A 383 9.62 -7.54 -2.57
N ASN A 384 9.51 -8.77 -2.03
CA ASN A 384 10.66 -9.62 -1.71
C ASN A 384 11.57 -9.94 -2.91
N LEU A 385 11.02 -9.88 -4.13
CA LEU A 385 11.77 -9.96 -5.38
C LEU A 385 11.92 -8.58 -6.03
N LEU A 386 10.85 -7.78 -6.11
CA LEU A 386 10.88 -6.49 -6.82
C LEU A 386 11.91 -5.49 -6.24
N LYS A 387 12.10 -5.48 -4.91
CA LYS A 387 13.03 -4.56 -4.22
C LYS A 387 14.51 -4.80 -4.53
N ARG A 388 14.86 -5.93 -5.17
CA ARG A 388 16.23 -6.28 -5.56
C ARG A 388 16.75 -5.41 -6.72
N PHE A 389 15.88 -4.59 -7.32
CA PHE A 389 16.13 -3.80 -8.52
C PHE A 389 15.64 -2.36 -8.34
N GLN A 390 16.22 -1.42 -9.10
CA GLN A 390 15.46 -0.23 -9.47
C GLN A 390 14.45 -0.66 -10.55
N LEU A 391 13.16 -0.53 -10.24
CA LEU A 391 12.05 -1.04 -11.05
C LEU A 391 11.39 0.12 -11.79
N THR A 392 11.40 0.12 -13.12
CA THR A 392 10.42 0.92 -13.88
C THR A 392 9.22 0.06 -14.29
N ILE A 393 8.02 0.56 -14.04
CA ILE A 393 6.79 0.15 -14.72
C ILE A 393 6.46 1.19 -15.81
N ASP A 394 6.72 0.84 -17.08
CA ASP A 394 6.38 1.68 -18.23
C ASP A 394 4.99 1.29 -18.75
N TYR A 395 3.95 1.94 -18.20
CA TYR A 395 2.57 1.69 -18.62
C TYR A 395 2.25 2.11 -20.06
N PRO A 396 2.80 3.22 -20.60
CA PRO A 396 2.68 3.56 -22.01
C PRO A 396 3.23 2.48 -22.94
N GLU A 397 4.47 2.01 -22.69
CA GLU A 397 5.16 1.04 -23.55
C GLU A 397 4.87 -0.43 -23.19
N ARG A 398 4.07 -0.67 -22.14
CA ARG A 398 3.68 -2.00 -21.63
C ARG A 398 4.89 -2.89 -21.30
N LYS A 399 5.91 -2.32 -20.65
CA LYS A 399 7.14 -3.01 -20.26
C LYS A 399 7.50 -2.74 -18.81
N LEU A 400 7.98 -3.77 -18.10
CA LEU A 400 8.82 -3.57 -16.93
C LEU A 400 10.26 -3.41 -17.39
N GLU A 401 11.02 -2.62 -16.65
CA GLU A 401 12.46 -2.51 -16.81
C GLU A 401 13.12 -2.70 -15.44
N LEU A 402 13.96 -3.73 -15.33
CA LEU A 402 14.75 -4.01 -14.13
C LEU A 402 16.17 -3.50 -14.35
N ARG A 403 16.65 -2.66 -13.43
CA ARG A 403 18.03 -2.16 -13.39
C ARG A 403 18.72 -2.52 -12.08
N ARG A 404 20.05 -2.37 -12.06
CA ARG A 404 20.85 -2.49 -10.85
C ARG A 404 20.31 -1.52 -9.76
N PRO A 405 20.22 -1.92 -8.48
CA PRO A 405 19.64 -1.07 -7.44
C PRO A 405 20.48 0.17 -7.11
N ASP A 406 21.75 0.21 -7.50
CA ASP A 406 22.66 1.37 -7.40
C ASP A 406 22.56 2.33 -8.61
N THR A 407 21.58 2.15 -9.51
CA THR A 407 21.39 3.03 -10.67
C THR A 407 20.83 4.37 -10.22
N ARG A 408 21.59 5.47 -10.35
CA ARG A 408 21.09 6.80 -9.99
C ARG A 408 19.80 7.17 -10.73
N LEU A 409 18.79 7.59 -9.99
CA LEU A 409 17.51 8.09 -10.51
C LEU A 409 17.71 9.40 -11.32
N ASP A 410 17.16 9.45 -12.53
CA ASP A 410 17.19 10.62 -13.41
C ASP A 410 16.03 11.56 -13.07
N THR A 411 16.29 12.49 -12.15
CA THR A 411 15.27 13.37 -11.56
C THR A 411 14.68 14.38 -12.54
N ASP A 412 15.39 14.71 -13.62
CA ASP A 412 15.01 15.79 -14.55
C ASP A 412 13.89 15.39 -15.52
N LYS A 413 13.61 14.09 -15.63
CA LYS A 413 12.56 13.54 -16.52
C LYS A 413 11.14 13.65 -15.98
N GLY A 414 10.97 13.82 -14.66
CA GLY A 414 9.68 13.62 -14.00
C GLY A 414 9.52 14.37 -12.69
N ILE A 415 8.49 13.97 -11.94
CA ILE A 415 8.25 14.45 -10.58
C ILE A 415 8.73 13.37 -9.62
N VAL A 416 9.73 13.70 -8.80
CA VAL A 416 10.17 12.83 -7.69
C VAL A 416 9.22 13.04 -6.51
N VAL A 417 8.84 11.93 -5.88
CA VAL A 417 8.14 11.89 -4.60
C VAL A 417 8.97 11.03 -3.66
N GLU A 418 9.27 11.58 -2.47
CA GLU A 418 9.86 10.81 -1.38
C GLU A 418 8.83 9.79 -0.87
N THR A 419 9.28 8.56 -0.70
CA THR A 419 8.47 7.44 -0.21
C THR A 419 8.93 7.03 1.18
N LYS A 420 8.12 6.22 1.85
CA LYS A 420 8.45 5.58 3.12
C LYS A 420 7.90 4.15 3.13
N PRO A 421 8.52 3.21 3.85
CA PRO A 421 7.95 1.88 3.99
C PRO A 421 6.65 1.91 4.80
N SER A 422 5.59 1.31 4.27
CA SER A 422 4.23 1.48 4.74
C SER A 422 3.96 0.75 6.06
N LEU A 423 3.97 1.39 7.24
CA LEU A 423 3.64 0.67 8.50
C LEU A 423 4.44 -0.66 8.68
N GLY A 424 5.71 -0.68 8.27
CA GLY A 424 6.56 -1.89 8.20
C GLY A 424 6.16 -2.98 7.17
N VAL A 425 4.99 -2.84 6.52
CA VAL A 425 4.83 -3.01 5.07
C VAL A 425 6.15 -3.17 4.30
N SER A 426 6.38 -4.19 3.47
CA SER A 426 7.44 -4.03 2.44
C SER A 426 6.90 -3.25 1.23
N GLY A 427 5.77 -2.57 1.42
CA GLY A 427 5.08 -1.77 0.43
C GLY A 427 5.59 -0.34 0.45
N LEU A 428 5.49 0.28 -0.72
CA LEU A 428 5.94 1.64 -0.97
C LEU A 428 4.81 2.61 -0.59
N ALA A 429 4.95 3.39 0.48
CA ALA A 429 3.98 4.41 0.85
C ALA A 429 4.45 5.84 0.58
N VAL A 430 3.49 6.74 0.44
CA VAL A 430 3.68 8.18 0.29
C VAL A 430 2.64 8.93 1.10
N ASP A 431 2.98 10.08 1.67
CA ASP A 431 1.99 10.94 2.29
C ASP A 431 1.37 11.88 1.24
N GLY A 432 0.07 12.11 1.37
CA GLY A 432 -0.68 12.94 0.44
C GLY A 432 -1.92 13.57 1.06
N VAL A 433 -2.47 14.55 0.34
CA VAL A 433 -3.65 15.31 0.75
C VAL A 433 -4.74 15.14 -0.29
N LEU A 434 -5.90 14.66 0.14
CA LEU A 434 -7.11 14.52 -0.67
C LEU A 434 -8.02 15.74 -0.43
N ASP A 435 -8.57 16.31 -1.51
CA ASP A 435 -9.43 17.50 -1.51
C ASP A 435 -8.92 18.74 -0.73
N ASN A 436 -7.59 18.83 -0.59
CA ASN A 436 -6.81 19.88 0.11
C ASN A 436 -6.89 19.88 1.65
N ASN A 437 -7.65 18.99 2.29
CA ASN A 437 -7.82 18.99 3.74
C ASN A 437 -7.68 17.62 4.42
N LEU A 438 -7.72 16.52 3.67
CA LEU A 438 -7.64 15.17 4.23
C LEU A 438 -6.25 14.57 4.02
N GLU A 439 -5.42 14.64 5.06
CA GLU A 439 -4.08 14.06 5.08
C GLU A 439 -4.13 12.55 5.33
N LEU A 440 -3.56 11.77 4.41
CA LEU A 440 -3.52 10.32 4.43
C LEU A 440 -2.15 9.81 4.00
N THR A 441 -1.78 8.63 4.51
CA THR A 441 -0.71 7.85 3.90
C THR A 441 -1.33 6.94 2.83
N PHE A 442 -0.68 6.83 1.68
CA PHE A 442 -1.13 5.99 0.57
C PHE A 442 -0.11 4.91 0.25
N LEU A 443 -0.52 3.64 0.31
CA LEU A 443 0.21 2.52 -0.28
C LEU A 443 0.14 2.61 -1.82
N LEU A 444 1.28 2.49 -2.48
CA LEU A 444 1.40 2.44 -3.94
C LEU A 444 1.40 0.98 -4.41
N ASP A 445 0.29 0.56 -4.98
CA ASP A 445 -0.05 -0.85 -5.18
C ASP A 445 -0.33 -1.16 -6.65
N SER A 446 0.64 -1.78 -7.33
CA SER A 446 0.49 -2.25 -8.71
C SER A 446 -0.29 -3.56 -8.85
N GLY A 447 -0.64 -4.22 -7.74
CA GLY A 447 -1.58 -5.36 -7.68
C GLY A 447 -3.02 -4.94 -7.34
N ALA A 448 -3.30 -3.63 -7.27
CA ALA A 448 -4.64 -3.10 -7.02
C ALA A 448 -5.29 -2.56 -8.31
N ALA A 449 -6.29 -3.28 -8.82
CA ALA A 449 -7.18 -2.80 -9.89
C ALA A 449 -7.97 -1.51 -9.58
N PHE A 450 -8.00 -1.07 -8.32
CA PHE A 450 -8.75 0.11 -7.85
C PHE A 450 -7.91 0.95 -6.87
N ASN A 451 -8.16 2.26 -6.80
CA ASN A 451 -7.75 3.02 -5.61
C ASN A 451 -8.78 2.78 -4.49
N HIS A 452 -8.35 2.78 -3.24
CA HIS A 452 -9.20 2.46 -2.10
C HIS A 452 -8.97 3.36 -0.89
N VAL A 453 -10.05 3.77 -0.22
CA VAL A 453 -9.99 4.42 1.09
C VAL A 453 -11.19 3.99 1.94
N SER A 454 -10.96 3.77 3.23
CA SER A 454 -12.03 3.35 4.15
C SER A 454 -12.99 4.51 4.45
N GLU A 455 -14.29 4.22 4.55
CA GLU A 455 -15.33 5.22 4.84
C GLU A 455 -15.03 6.06 6.10
N HIS A 456 -14.50 5.43 7.15
CA HIS A 456 -14.20 6.09 8.43
C HIS A 456 -13.14 7.20 8.33
N LEU A 457 -12.31 7.21 7.28
CA LEU A 457 -11.30 8.24 7.02
C LEU A 457 -11.87 9.43 6.22
N VAL A 458 -12.95 9.23 5.46
CA VAL A 458 -13.51 10.22 4.54
C VAL A 458 -14.87 10.78 4.97
N LYS A 459 -15.57 10.12 5.90
CA LYS A 459 -16.92 10.49 6.37
C LYS A 459 -17.06 11.97 6.77
N ASP A 460 -16.06 12.54 7.41
CA ASP A 460 -16.09 13.92 7.93
C ASP A 460 -15.86 14.98 6.82
N VAL A 461 -15.43 14.53 5.63
CA VAL A 461 -15.27 15.34 4.40
C VAL A 461 -16.38 15.06 3.37
N LEU A 462 -17.09 13.94 3.52
CA LEU A 462 -18.18 13.50 2.64
C LEU A 462 -19.58 13.65 3.29
N THR A 463 -19.74 14.54 4.27
CA THR A 463 -20.99 14.78 5.01
C THR A 463 -22.22 14.90 4.12
N ASP A 464 -22.11 15.66 3.03
CA ASP A 464 -23.19 15.94 2.08
C ASP A 464 -23.06 15.12 0.78
N THR A 465 -22.36 13.98 0.83
CA THR A 465 -22.10 13.13 -0.35
C THR A 465 -22.37 11.67 -0.03
N PRO A 466 -23.55 11.14 -0.38
CA PRO A 466 -23.92 9.78 -0.05
C PRO A 466 -23.11 8.76 -0.88
N ILE A 467 -22.72 7.66 -0.24
CA ILE A 467 -22.00 6.57 -0.89
C ILE A 467 -23.03 5.58 -1.43
N LEU A 468 -23.18 5.52 -2.75
CA LEU A 468 -24.06 4.54 -3.41
C LEU A 468 -23.34 3.17 -3.49
N PRO A 469 -23.87 2.08 -2.90
CA PRO A 469 -23.18 0.79 -2.81
C PRO A 469 -23.33 -0.02 -4.11
N VAL A 470 -22.58 0.39 -5.13
CA VAL A 470 -22.59 -0.16 -6.52
C VAL A 470 -21.49 -1.20 -6.80
N GLY A 471 -20.62 -1.47 -5.85
CA GLY A 471 -19.50 -2.39 -6.02
C GLY A 471 -19.45 -3.45 -4.95
N SER A 472 -18.53 -4.40 -5.13
CA SER A 472 -18.05 -5.21 -4.02
C SER A 472 -16.58 -5.56 -4.18
N ILE A 473 -15.88 -5.62 -3.05
CA ILE A 473 -14.50 -6.08 -2.96
C ILE A 473 -14.50 -7.39 -2.17
N LYS A 474 -13.72 -8.37 -2.64
CA LYS A 474 -13.55 -9.66 -1.95
C LYS A 474 -12.12 -9.77 -1.43
N GLY A 475 -11.96 -9.95 -0.12
CA GLY A 475 -10.65 -10.12 0.52
C GLY A 475 -10.04 -11.51 0.27
N LEU A 476 -8.77 -11.70 0.67
CA LEU A 476 -8.12 -13.03 0.68
C LEU A 476 -8.82 -13.98 1.65
N ASP A 477 -9.45 -13.45 2.71
CA ASP A 477 -10.32 -14.20 3.62
C ASP A 477 -11.65 -14.66 2.97
N GLY A 478 -11.90 -14.27 1.73
CA GLY A 478 -13.08 -14.65 0.95
C GLY A 478 -14.35 -13.87 1.29
N LYS A 479 -14.33 -12.91 2.23
CA LYS A 479 -15.50 -12.10 2.55
C LYS A 479 -15.75 -11.05 1.47
N VAL A 480 -17.02 -10.87 1.12
CA VAL A 480 -17.46 -9.87 0.14
C VAL A 480 -18.00 -8.65 0.89
N VAL A 481 -17.36 -7.51 0.71
CA VAL A 481 -17.76 -6.22 1.28
C VAL A 481 -18.40 -5.38 0.16
N LYS A 482 -19.62 -4.87 0.36
CA LYS A 482 -20.22 -3.90 -0.56
C LYS A 482 -19.48 -2.58 -0.48
N THR A 483 -19.23 -1.96 -1.63
CA THR A 483 -18.48 -0.70 -1.74
C THR A 483 -19.22 0.30 -2.62
N GLY A 484 -18.97 1.59 -2.41
CA GLY A 484 -19.27 2.61 -3.41
C GLY A 484 -17.99 3.12 -4.09
N ALA A 485 -18.15 4.13 -4.94
CA ALA A 485 -17.04 4.88 -5.51
C ALA A 485 -17.32 6.37 -5.43
N ILE A 486 -16.29 7.17 -5.15
CA ILE A 486 -16.38 8.64 -5.09
C ILE A 486 -15.29 9.25 -5.96
N ARG A 487 -15.67 10.26 -6.75
CA ARG A 487 -14.73 11.16 -7.41
C ARG A 487 -14.45 12.34 -6.49
N PHE A 488 -13.21 12.43 -6.03
CA PHE A 488 -12.65 13.57 -5.31
C PHE A 488 -12.21 14.63 -6.33
N LYS A 489 -12.06 15.89 -5.91
CA LYS A 489 -11.61 17.01 -6.75
C LYS A 489 -10.10 16.91 -7.05
N ASN A 490 -9.28 16.60 -6.04
CA ASN A 490 -7.83 16.47 -6.21
C ASN A 490 -7.17 15.55 -5.19
N LEU A 491 -5.98 15.06 -5.55
CA LEU A 491 -5.02 14.39 -4.69
C LEU A 491 -3.64 15.02 -4.94
N LYS A 492 -2.97 15.47 -3.88
CA LYS A 492 -1.58 15.97 -3.91
C LYS A 492 -0.67 14.98 -3.19
N ILE A 493 0.49 14.66 -3.78
CA ILE A 493 1.51 13.78 -3.19
C ILE A 493 2.87 14.38 -3.50
N GLY A 494 3.58 14.91 -2.48
CA GLY A 494 4.75 15.75 -2.71
C GLY A 494 4.44 16.91 -3.69
N GLN A 495 5.14 16.96 -4.81
CA GLN A 495 4.89 17.92 -5.90
C GLN A 495 3.87 17.43 -6.95
N LEU A 496 3.48 16.15 -6.93
CA LEU A 496 2.52 15.59 -7.87
C LEU A 496 1.10 16.04 -7.53
N SER A 497 0.34 16.53 -8.52
CA SER A 497 -1.07 16.88 -8.37
C SER A 497 -1.92 16.13 -9.38
N ILE A 498 -2.84 15.31 -8.87
CA ILE A 498 -3.77 14.48 -9.64
C ILE A 498 -5.16 15.09 -9.50
N LYS A 499 -5.77 15.46 -10.64
CA LYS A 499 -7.15 15.99 -10.67
C LYS A 499 -8.17 14.87 -10.86
N ASN A 500 -9.34 15.07 -10.25
CA ASN A 500 -10.51 14.20 -10.36
C ASN A 500 -10.25 12.69 -10.07
N PRO A 501 -9.43 12.30 -9.07
CA PRO A 501 -9.18 10.89 -8.78
C PRO A 501 -10.45 10.19 -8.27
N ILE A 502 -10.58 8.91 -8.62
CA ILE A 502 -11.71 8.05 -8.21
C ILE A 502 -11.18 7.06 -7.19
N PHE A 503 -11.82 6.96 -6.04
CA PHE A 503 -11.53 5.96 -5.03
C PHE A 503 -12.78 5.12 -4.75
N SER A 504 -12.58 3.82 -4.58
CA SER A 504 -13.57 2.94 -3.97
C SER A 504 -13.65 3.21 -2.47
N ILE A 505 -14.86 3.21 -1.92
CA ILE A 505 -15.14 3.43 -0.50
C ILE A 505 -15.79 2.16 0.06
N ALA A 506 -15.20 1.57 1.09
CA ALA A 506 -15.77 0.44 1.81
C ALA A 506 -16.21 0.86 3.24
N PRO A 507 -17.32 0.29 3.75
CA PRO A 507 -17.77 0.53 5.12
C PRO A 507 -16.71 0.15 6.15
N GLY A 508 -16.36 1.13 6.99
CA GLY A 508 -15.45 0.94 8.11
C GLY A 508 -16.18 0.42 9.35
N ASN A 509 -16.45 -0.89 9.42
CA ASN A 509 -16.95 -1.50 10.66
C ASN A 509 -15.91 -1.31 11.78
N GLY A 510 -16.29 -0.61 12.85
CA GLY A 510 -15.35 0.04 13.77
C GLY A 510 -14.35 -0.87 14.52
N LYS A 511 -13.16 -0.31 14.77
CA LYS A 511 -12.06 -0.72 15.67
C LYS A 511 -11.52 -2.17 15.66
N ASN A 512 -12.17 -3.18 15.09
CA ASN A 512 -11.66 -4.56 14.99
C ASN A 512 -12.33 -5.33 13.82
N SER A 513 -12.16 -4.85 12.59
CA SER A 513 -12.71 -5.53 11.41
C SER A 513 -11.63 -6.07 10.48
N PRO A 514 -11.77 -7.32 9.97
CA PRO A 514 -11.02 -7.80 8.82
C PRO A 514 -11.57 -7.11 7.55
N GLY A 515 -11.15 -5.88 7.33
CA GLY A 515 -11.29 -5.14 6.08
C GLY A 515 -9.89 -4.83 5.54
N LEU A 516 -9.79 -4.66 4.21
CA LEU A 516 -8.57 -4.72 3.38
C LEU A 516 -7.33 -3.93 3.87
N ILE A 517 -7.52 -3.00 4.81
CA ILE A 517 -6.48 -2.32 5.57
C ILE A 517 -7.01 -2.15 7.01
N SER A 518 -6.42 -2.84 7.98
CA SER A 518 -6.80 -2.76 9.41
C SER A 518 -5.70 -2.13 10.25
N GLY A 519 -5.51 -0.81 10.10
CA GLY A 519 -4.60 -0.01 10.93
C GLY A 519 -4.19 1.32 10.28
N GLY A 520 -4.50 2.44 10.93
CA GLY A 520 -4.02 3.79 10.58
C GLY A 520 -4.74 4.50 9.42
N ASN A 521 -4.28 5.73 9.13
CA ASN A 521 -4.76 6.60 8.04
C ASN A 521 -4.30 6.13 6.65
N LEU A 522 -4.25 4.81 6.42
CA LEU A 522 -3.71 4.21 5.21
C LEU A 522 -4.80 3.99 4.15
N ALA A 523 -4.56 4.52 2.95
CA ALA A 523 -5.33 4.30 1.73
C ALA A 523 -4.46 3.58 0.68
N ILE A 524 -5.06 3.18 -0.46
CA ILE A 524 -4.35 2.55 -1.59
C ILE A 524 -4.50 3.40 -2.85
N ILE A 525 -3.39 3.63 -3.53
CA ILE A 525 -3.30 4.12 -4.91
C ILE A 525 -2.96 2.94 -5.79
N GLY A 526 -3.91 2.58 -6.67
CA GLY A 526 -3.81 1.45 -7.56
C GLY A 526 -3.51 1.83 -9.01
N ASN A 527 -3.57 0.84 -9.88
CA ASN A 527 -3.35 0.99 -11.32
C ASN A 527 -4.20 2.08 -12.02
N PRO A 528 -5.46 2.43 -11.62
CA PRO A 528 -6.20 3.54 -12.25
C PRO A 528 -5.55 4.93 -12.13
N LEU A 529 -4.59 5.10 -11.21
CA LEU A 529 -3.76 6.30 -11.10
C LEU A 529 -2.32 6.05 -11.57
N LEU A 530 -1.72 4.92 -11.18
CA LEU A 530 -0.34 4.58 -11.55
C LEU A 530 -0.16 4.48 -13.06
N SER A 531 -1.15 3.93 -13.79
CA SER A 531 -1.07 3.69 -15.23
C SER A 531 -1.04 4.95 -16.11
N ARG A 532 -1.12 6.14 -15.52
CA ARG A 532 -1.06 7.44 -16.19
C ARG A 532 0.37 7.93 -16.43
N TYR A 533 1.37 7.19 -15.96
CA TYR A 533 2.78 7.57 -15.93
C TYR A 533 3.67 6.43 -16.43
N ARG A 534 4.92 6.75 -16.82
CA ARG A 534 6.05 5.82 -16.64
C ARG A 534 6.53 6.05 -15.21
N ILE A 535 6.66 4.98 -14.44
CA ILE A 535 6.98 5.05 -13.00
C ILE A 535 8.31 4.35 -12.76
N THR A 536 9.26 5.01 -12.12
CA THR A 536 10.50 4.35 -11.64
C THR A 536 10.53 4.37 -10.11
N ILE A 537 10.62 3.21 -9.49
CA ILE A 537 10.71 3.00 -8.04
C ILE A 537 12.17 2.73 -7.69
N ASP A 538 12.69 3.52 -6.76
CA ASP A 538 13.99 3.37 -6.15
C ASP A 538 13.82 2.98 -4.67
N TYR A 539 13.95 1.67 -4.40
CA TYR A 539 13.79 1.13 -3.04
C TYR A 539 14.97 1.43 -2.13
N ALA A 540 16.17 1.71 -2.68
CA ALA A 540 17.35 2.01 -1.89
C ALA A 540 17.29 3.46 -1.38
N ASP A 541 17.02 4.39 -2.29
CA ASP A 541 16.90 5.83 -2.00
C ASP A 541 15.51 6.23 -1.46
N GLN A 542 14.56 5.28 -1.37
CA GLN A 542 13.16 5.49 -0.98
C GLN A 542 12.46 6.56 -1.83
N LYS A 543 12.60 6.51 -3.15
CA LYS A 543 12.00 7.49 -4.07
C LYS A 543 11.14 6.83 -5.14
N ILE A 544 10.19 7.60 -5.65
CA ILE A 544 9.44 7.24 -6.85
C ILE A 544 9.41 8.43 -7.82
N LEU A 545 9.77 8.16 -9.09
CA LEU A 545 9.76 9.12 -10.18
C LEU A 545 8.52 8.88 -11.06
N PHE A 546 7.70 9.91 -11.20
CA PHE A 546 6.55 9.93 -12.10
C PHE A 546 6.87 10.71 -13.38
N GLU A 547 6.96 10.00 -14.50
CA GLU A 547 7.27 10.57 -15.81
C GLU A 547 6.01 10.62 -16.71
N LYS A 548 5.92 11.69 -17.51
CA LYS A 548 5.02 11.76 -18.68
C LYS A 548 5.76 12.36 -19.86
N SER A 549 5.74 11.68 -21.00
CA SER A 549 6.31 12.18 -22.24
C SER A 549 5.60 13.46 -22.73
N LYS A 550 6.28 14.26 -23.55
CA LYS A 550 5.66 15.43 -24.21
C LYS A 550 4.43 15.04 -25.04
N GLN A 551 4.43 13.84 -25.62
CA GLN A 551 3.32 13.30 -26.39
C GLN A 551 2.11 12.99 -25.50
N GLN A 552 2.29 12.31 -24.37
CA GLN A 552 1.20 12.05 -23.40
C GLN A 552 0.59 13.36 -22.90
N ARG A 553 1.41 14.33 -22.47
CA ARG A 553 0.92 15.63 -21.99
C ARG A 553 0.10 16.37 -23.05
N SER A 554 0.49 16.29 -24.32
CA SER A 554 -0.28 16.88 -25.43
C SER A 554 -1.56 16.10 -25.74
N GLU A 555 -1.61 14.78 -25.55
CA GLU A 555 -2.81 13.97 -25.77
C GLU A 555 -3.85 14.26 -24.68
N GLU A 556 -3.43 14.25 -23.40
CA GLU A 556 -4.25 14.61 -22.24
C GLU A 556 -4.84 16.02 -22.36
N ALA A 557 -4.07 16.99 -22.88
CA ALA A 557 -4.56 18.35 -23.12
C ALA A 557 -5.65 18.43 -24.21
N LEU A 558 -5.60 17.55 -25.22
CA LEU A 558 -6.64 17.45 -26.25
C LEU A 558 -7.90 16.79 -25.69
N LEU A 559 -7.77 15.65 -25.00
CA LEU A 559 -8.89 14.94 -24.38
C LEU A 559 -9.58 15.78 -23.30
N LYS A 560 -8.82 16.52 -22.49
CA LYS A 560 -9.39 17.48 -21.54
C LYS A 560 -10.21 18.59 -22.21
N ARG A 561 -9.85 19.04 -23.42
CA ARG A 561 -10.68 20.00 -24.18
C ARG A 561 -11.91 19.33 -24.79
N LEU A 562 -11.82 18.06 -25.21
CA LEU A 562 -12.96 17.26 -25.62
C LEU A 562 -13.99 17.16 -24.48
N ASP A 563 -13.56 16.79 -23.28
CA ASP A 563 -14.43 16.74 -22.08
C ASP A 563 -15.10 18.10 -21.79
N ALA A 564 -14.34 19.19 -21.86
CA ALA A 564 -14.89 20.53 -21.66
C ALA A 564 -15.95 20.91 -22.70
N ILE A 565 -15.79 20.50 -23.96
CA ILE A 565 -16.82 20.70 -25.01
C ILE A 565 -18.07 19.88 -24.71
N LYS A 566 -17.91 18.62 -24.26
CA LYS A 566 -19.03 17.74 -23.89
C LYS A 566 -19.84 18.32 -22.72
N VAL A 567 -19.17 18.80 -21.68
CA VAL A 567 -19.81 19.46 -20.54
C VAL A 567 -20.53 20.73 -20.97
N ALA A 568 -19.90 21.61 -21.75
CA ALA A 568 -20.55 22.82 -22.25
C ALA A 568 -21.79 22.51 -23.11
N TYR A 569 -21.74 21.45 -23.92
CA TYR A 569 -22.90 20.97 -24.67
C TYR A 569 -24.04 20.47 -23.76
N TYR A 570 -23.75 19.80 -22.64
CA TYR A 570 -24.77 19.38 -21.67
C TYR A 570 -25.37 20.55 -20.85
N CYS A 571 -24.65 21.67 -20.71
CA CYS A 571 -25.14 22.86 -20.02
C CYS A 571 -25.96 23.78 -20.93
N ASP A 572 -25.45 24.07 -22.12
CA ASP A 572 -25.97 25.13 -23.01
C ASP A 572 -26.83 24.58 -24.16
N GLU A 573 -26.78 23.27 -24.41
CA GLU A 573 -27.37 22.58 -25.58
C GLU A 573 -26.94 23.15 -26.96
N ASN A 574 -25.96 24.07 -27.00
CA ASN A 574 -25.48 24.76 -28.19
C ASN A 574 -24.62 23.87 -29.10
N ARG A 575 -25.33 23.08 -29.89
CA ARG A 575 -24.78 22.03 -30.75
C ARG A 575 -23.91 22.54 -31.91
N SER A 576 -24.28 23.69 -32.50
CA SER A 576 -23.52 24.29 -33.60
C SER A 576 -22.14 24.76 -33.15
N ASN A 577 -22.03 25.31 -31.93
CA ASN A 577 -20.74 25.64 -31.34
C ASN A 577 -19.90 24.38 -31.09
N ALA A 578 -20.49 23.36 -30.45
CA ALA A 578 -19.81 22.09 -30.15
C ALA A 578 -19.22 21.42 -31.41
N LEU A 579 -20.00 21.31 -32.50
CA LEU A 579 -19.51 20.73 -33.76
C LEU A 579 -18.33 21.50 -34.37
N ASN A 580 -18.38 22.84 -34.33
CA ASN A 580 -17.30 23.69 -34.82
C ASN A 580 -16.02 23.57 -33.98
N GLU A 581 -16.16 23.47 -32.66
CA GLU A 581 -15.03 23.24 -31.75
C GLU A 581 -14.40 21.85 -31.95
N LEU A 582 -15.21 20.78 -32.02
CA LEU A 582 -14.74 19.42 -32.25
C LEU A 582 -13.98 19.28 -33.57
N LYS A 583 -14.46 19.92 -34.65
CA LYS A 583 -13.76 19.96 -35.93
C LYS A 583 -12.36 20.56 -35.78
N LYS A 584 -12.26 21.76 -35.19
CA LYS A 584 -10.98 22.45 -34.93
C LYS A 584 -10.05 21.62 -34.04
N LEU A 585 -10.59 20.94 -33.02
CA LEU A 585 -9.82 20.12 -32.09
C LEU A 585 -9.29 18.84 -32.75
N LYS A 586 -10.10 18.18 -33.58
CA LYS A 586 -9.69 17.01 -34.39
C LYS A 586 -8.55 17.37 -35.33
N ASP A 587 -8.68 18.49 -36.06
CA ASP A 587 -7.66 18.92 -37.02
C ASP A 587 -6.34 19.23 -36.30
N ARG A 588 -6.40 19.86 -35.12
CA ARG A 588 -5.23 20.04 -34.23
C ARG A 588 -4.62 18.72 -33.76
N ALA A 589 -5.43 17.72 -33.41
CA ALA A 589 -4.96 16.40 -32.98
C ALA A 589 -4.23 15.66 -34.11
N LEU A 590 -4.78 15.69 -35.33
CA LEU A 590 -4.17 15.12 -36.53
C LEU A 590 -2.84 15.81 -36.88
N THR A 591 -2.78 17.15 -36.86
CA THR A 591 -1.53 17.91 -37.08
C THR A 591 -0.43 17.53 -36.08
N ARG A 592 -0.80 17.19 -34.85
CA ARG A 592 0.12 16.72 -33.80
C ARG A 592 0.43 15.21 -33.86
N LYS A 593 -0.08 14.48 -34.86
CA LYS A 593 0.00 13.01 -34.99
C LYS A 593 -0.57 12.24 -33.78
N GLN A 594 -1.52 12.86 -33.06
CA GLN A 594 -2.19 12.28 -31.90
C GLN A 594 -3.42 11.50 -32.37
N TYR A 595 -3.20 10.36 -33.06
CA TYR A 595 -4.28 9.64 -33.73
C TYR A 595 -5.32 9.10 -32.73
N GLY A 596 -4.93 8.63 -31.55
CA GLY A 596 -5.85 8.22 -30.47
C GLY A 596 -6.86 9.30 -30.13
N ALA A 597 -6.39 10.45 -29.64
CA ALA A 597 -7.25 11.61 -29.39
C ALA A 597 -8.04 12.06 -30.64
N ALA A 598 -7.44 12.06 -31.83
CA ALA A 598 -8.14 12.42 -33.07
C ALA A 598 -9.32 11.47 -33.37
N GLY A 599 -9.18 10.18 -33.09
CA GLY A 599 -10.24 9.18 -33.21
C GLY A 599 -11.37 9.43 -32.21
N GLU A 600 -11.05 9.72 -30.96
CA GLU A 600 -12.06 10.02 -29.92
C GLU A 600 -12.84 11.30 -30.22
N ILE A 601 -12.15 12.36 -30.65
CA ILE A 601 -12.80 13.61 -31.08
C ILE A 601 -13.66 13.37 -32.33
N LEU A 602 -13.21 12.51 -33.26
CA LEU A 602 -13.98 12.14 -34.44
C LEU A 602 -15.23 11.34 -34.08
N SER A 603 -15.19 10.44 -33.08
CA SER A 603 -16.39 9.71 -32.64
C SER A 603 -17.43 10.63 -32.01
N GLU A 604 -17.02 11.57 -31.15
CA GLU A 604 -17.93 12.57 -30.56
C GLU A 604 -18.51 13.50 -31.63
N PHE A 605 -17.69 13.98 -32.58
CA PHE A 605 -18.17 14.75 -33.72
C PHE A 605 -19.18 13.95 -34.57
N THR A 606 -18.91 12.66 -34.80
CA THR A 606 -19.79 11.78 -35.58
C THR A 606 -21.12 11.60 -34.87
N TYR A 607 -21.12 11.30 -33.57
CA TYR A 607 -22.34 11.21 -32.75
C TYR A 607 -23.17 12.51 -32.82
N LEU A 608 -22.55 13.66 -32.58
CA LEU A 608 -23.24 14.96 -32.59
C LEU A 608 -23.64 15.44 -34.00
N ALA A 609 -23.05 14.92 -35.08
CA ALA A 609 -23.49 15.19 -36.44
C ALA A 609 -24.61 14.22 -36.88
N ALA A 610 -24.49 12.94 -36.52
CA ALA A 610 -25.44 11.88 -36.86
C ALA A 610 -26.84 12.20 -36.34
N VAL A 611 -26.99 12.45 -35.03
CA VAL A 611 -28.32 12.75 -34.43
C VAL A 611 -28.81 14.19 -34.72
N THR A 612 -28.38 14.78 -35.85
CA THR A 612 -28.99 15.94 -36.54
C THR A 612 -29.49 15.62 -37.96
N GLY A 613 -29.40 14.37 -38.42
CA GLY A 613 -29.71 13.99 -39.80
C GLY A 613 -28.70 14.51 -40.85
N LYS A 614 -27.56 15.10 -40.43
CA LYS A 614 -26.54 15.66 -41.34
C LYS A 614 -25.63 14.61 -41.99
N LEU A 615 -25.75 13.34 -41.59
CA LEU A 615 -24.95 12.24 -42.11
C LEU A 615 -25.84 11.05 -42.45
N THR A 616 -25.54 10.37 -43.54
CA THR A 616 -26.10 9.06 -43.90
C THR A 616 -25.49 7.95 -43.06
N SER A 617 -26.20 6.82 -42.91
CA SER A 617 -25.71 5.65 -42.16
C SER A 617 -24.36 5.12 -42.69
N GLU A 618 -24.10 5.22 -44.00
CA GLU A 618 -22.80 4.87 -44.60
C GLU A 618 -21.69 5.81 -44.12
N GLN A 619 -21.90 7.13 -44.17
CA GLN A 619 -20.94 8.13 -43.70
C GLN A 619 -20.63 7.94 -42.22
N ILE A 620 -21.63 7.60 -41.41
CA ILE A 620 -21.50 7.36 -39.97
C ILE A 620 -20.64 6.11 -39.71
N ASN A 621 -20.98 4.98 -40.35
CA ASN A 621 -20.21 3.74 -40.23
C ASN A 621 -18.76 3.90 -40.69
N LYS A 622 -18.53 4.63 -41.79
CA LYS A 622 -17.19 4.96 -42.30
C LYS A 622 -16.40 5.84 -41.33
N SER A 623 -17.06 6.81 -40.69
CA SER A 623 -16.44 7.72 -39.73
C SER A 623 -16.04 7.01 -38.43
N TYR A 624 -16.94 6.20 -37.84
CA TYR A 624 -16.60 5.40 -36.65
C TYR A 624 -15.55 4.32 -36.95
N SER A 625 -15.60 3.65 -38.10
CA SER A 625 -14.57 2.68 -38.50
C SER A 625 -13.19 3.33 -38.56
N ARG A 626 -13.10 4.54 -39.12
CA ARG A 626 -11.87 5.34 -39.14
C ARG A 626 -11.41 5.74 -37.74
N ALA A 627 -12.33 6.13 -36.86
CA ALA A 627 -12.02 6.46 -35.47
C ALA A 627 -11.43 5.24 -34.71
N VAL A 628 -12.04 4.06 -34.85
CA VAL A 628 -11.54 2.80 -34.28
C VAL A 628 -10.13 2.48 -34.81
N GLN A 629 -9.90 2.61 -36.12
CA GLN A 629 -8.59 2.38 -36.72
C GLN A 629 -7.51 3.33 -36.15
N MET A 630 -7.85 4.61 -35.95
CA MET A 630 -6.92 5.58 -35.34
C MET A 630 -6.53 5.21 -33.90
N ALA A 631 -7.47 4.69 -33.11
CA ALA A 631 -7.19 4.21 -31.75
C ALA A 631 -6.32 2.94 -31.75
N MET A 632 -6.60 1.97 -32.64
CA MET A 632 -5.82 0.75 -32.81
C MET A 632 -4.36 1.05 -33.21
N VAL A 633 -4.14 1.92 -34.20
CA VAL A 633 -2.79 2.32 -34.65
C VAL A 633 -2.01 3.06 -33.54
N SER A 634 -2.72 3.66 -32.59
CA SER A 634 -2.12 4.33 -31.43
C SER A 634 -1.90 3.41 -30.22
N ASN A 635 -2.27 2.13 -30.32
CA ASN A 635 -2.31 1.16 -29.20
C ASN A 635 -3.15 1.65 -27.99
N LYS A 636 -4.24 2.39 -28.26
CA LYS A 636 -5.12 2.99 -27.25
C LYS A 636 -6.41 2.20 -27.09
N THR A 637 -6.34 1.10 -26.35
CA THR A 637 -7.48 0.20 -26.14
C THR A 637 -8.62 0.85 -25.34
N ASP A 638 -8.29 1.78 -24.44
CA ASP A 638 -9.25 2.59 -23.68
C ASP A 638 -10.06 3.51 -24.62
N ILE A 639 -9.38 4.23 -25.51
CA ILE A 639 -10.00 5.07 -26.53
C ILE A 639 -10.83 4.21 -27.49
N GLN A 640 -10.29 3.08 -27.93
CA GLN A 640 -11.00 2.13 -28.79
C GLN A 640 -12.33 1.67 -28.15
N SER A 641 -12.32 1.36 -26.86
CA SER A 641 -13.51 0.99 -26.09
C SER A 641 -14.54 2.12 -26.06
N ARG A 642 -14.13 3.37 -25.75
CA ARG A 642 -15.02 4.54 -25.76
C ARG A 642 -15.61 4.85 -27.15
N ILE A 643 -14.84 4.69 -28.22
CA ILE A 643 -15.32 4.87 -29.60
C ILE A 643 -16.36 3.80 -29.98
N LEU A 644 -16.10 2.53 -29.67
CA LEU A 644 -17.03 1.42 -29.93
C LEU A 644 -18.34 1.58 -29.12
N ALA A 645 -18.24 2.05 -27.87
CA ALA A 645 -19.38 2.42 -27.05
C ALA A 645 -20.20 3.55 -27.69
N SER A 646 -19.55 4.65 -28.09
CA SER A 646 -20.21 5.77 -28.80
C SER A 646 -20.95 5.32 -30.08
N TRP A 647 -20.34 4.42 -30.84
CA TRP A 647 -20.94 3.85 -32.06
C TRP A 647 -22.19 3.00 -31.76
N ALA A 648 -22.14 2.15 -30.72
CA ALA A 648 -23.30 1.36 -30.30
C ALA A 648 -24.45 2.27 -29.82
N ARG A 649 -24.12 3.30 -29.02
CA ARG A 649 -25.08 4.28 -28.50
C ARG A 649 -25.82 5.01 -29.62
N TYR A 650 -25.13 5.38 -30.71
CA TYR A 650 -25.77 6.01 -31.86
C TYR A 650 -26.88 5.11 -32.45
N PHE A 651 -26.58 3.85 -32.75
CA PHE A 651 -27.56 2.96 -33.39
C PHE A 651 -28.76 2.66 -32.49
N LEU A 652 -28.53 2.50 -31.19
CA LEU A 652 -29.59 2.35 -30.21
C LEU A 652 -30.48 3.61 -30.10
N SER A 653 -29.96 4.80 -30.38
CA SER A 653 -30.75 6.04 -30.33
C SER A 653 -31.63 6.32 -31.56
N GLU A 654 -31.36 5.67 -32.69
CA GLU A 654 -32.08 5.94 -33.95
C GLU A 654 -33.21 4.93 -34.18
N LYS A 655 -32.88 3.64 -34.09
CA LYS A 655 -33.82 2.52 -34.27
C LYS A 655 -33.36 1.34 -33.41
N PRO A 656 -33.76 1.28 -32.13
CA PRO A 656 -33.29 0.25 -31.22
C PRO A 656 -33.50 -1.16 -31.78
N GLU A 657 -34.72 -1.48 -32.23
CA GLU A 657 -35.11 -2.83 -32.66
C GLU A 657 -34.32 -3.33 -33.89
N ASP A 658 -34.09 -2.46 -34.89
CA ASP A 658 -33.37 -2.81 -36.13
C ASP A 658 -31.87 -3.10 -35.90
N TYR A 659 -31.28 -2.60 -34.80
CA TYR A 659 -29.82 -2.62 -34.58
C TYR A 659 -29.35 -3.31 -33.29
N LEU A 660 -30.24 -3.97 -32.52
CA LEU A 660 -29.90 -4.63 -31.25
C LEU A 660 -28.66 -5.54 -31.32
N ASP A 661 -28.59 -6.43 -32.31
CA ASP A 661 -27.49 -7.39 -32.45
C ASP A 661 -26.17 -6.71 -32.82
N TYR A 662 -26.24 -5.69 -33.70
CA TYR A 662 -25.08 -4.91 -34.11
C TYR A 662 -24.51 -4.07 -32.97
N ALA A 663 -25.38 -3.39 -32.21
CA ALA A 663 -25.00 -2.66 -31.01
C ALA A 663 -24.43 -3.59 -29.93
N SER A 664 -25.05 -4.75 -29.71
CA SER A 664 -24.57 -5.77 -28.77
C SER A 664 -23.15 -6.26 -29.12
N SER A 665 -22.87 -6.48 -30.41
CA SER A 665 -21.53 -6.83 -30.92
C SER A 665 -20.51 -5.71 -30.65
N LEU A 666 -20.86 -4.46 -30.93
CA LEU A 666 -20.00 -3.30 -30.63
C LEU A 666 -19.71 -3.15 -29.13
N ILE A 667 -20.71 -3.31 -28.27
CA ILE A 667 -20.56 -3.23 -26.81
C ILE A 667 -19.65 -4.35 -26.28
N SER A 668 -19.85 -5.59 -26.75
CA SER A 668 -19.01 -6.73 -26.39
C SER A 668 -17.54 -6.51 -26.79
N ARG A 669 -17.31 -5.96 -27.99
CA ARG A 669 -15.98 -5.55 -28.47
C ARG A 669 -15.38 -4.41 -27.63
N ALA A 670 -16.20 -3.45 -27.18
CA ALA A 670 -15.75 -2.35 -26.32
C ALA A 670 -15.28 -2.87 -24.95
N MET A 671 -16.10 -3.66 -24.26
CA MET A 671 -15.74 -4.32 -22.99
C MET A 671 -14.52 -5.23 -23.11
N THR A 672 -14.31 -5.84 -24.28
CA THR A 672 -13.14 -6.69 -24.56
C THR A 672 -11.87 -5.87 -24.84
N ALA A 673 -11.99 -4.71 -25.50
CA ALA A 673 -10.87 -3.80 -25.73
C ALA A 673 -10.37 -3.20 -24.41
N ASP A 674 -11.29 -2.69 -23.58
CA ASP A 674 -10.96 -2.26 -22.22
C ASP A 674 -12.17 -2.44 -21.28
N PRO A 675 -12.11 -3.41 -20.33
CA PRO A 675 -13.18 -3.65 -19.37
C PRO A 675 -13.24 -2.63 -18.21
N THR A 676 -12.34 -1.63 -18.21
CA THR A 676 -12.25 -0.59 -17.18
C THR A 676 -12.94 0.73 -17.59
N GLN A 677 -13.43 0.82 -18.83
CA GLN A 677 -14.26 1.94 -19.28
C GLN A 677 -15.71 1.79 -18.79
N SER A 678 -16.29 2.86 -18.25
CA SER A 678 -17.67 2.85 -17.73
C SER A 678 -18.74 2.75 -18.81
N ASP A 679 -18.54 3.44 -19.93
CA ASP A 679 -19.59 3.71 -20.91
C ASP A 679 -20.15 2.46 -21.60
N PRO A 680 -19.35 1.43 -21.96
CA PRO A 680 -19.88 0.16 -22.47
C PRO A 680 -20.91 -0.48 -21.53
N TYR A 681 -20.68 -0.43 -20.20
CA TYR A 681 -21.58 -1.04 -19.21
C TYR A 681 -22.86 -0.22 -19.04
N ALA A 682 -22.76 1.12 -19.03
CA ALA A 682 -23.94 2.00 -19.03
C ALA A 682 -24.86 1.70 -20.23
N ILE A 683 -24.30 1.65 -21.44
CA ILE A 683 -25.07 1.40 -22.68
C ILE A 683 -25.70 0.00 -22.66
N ALA A 684 -24.92 -1.03 -22.29
CA ALA A 684 -25.44 -2.39 -22.18
C ALA A 684 -26.60 -2.48 -21.19
N ALA A 685 -26.51 -1.78 -20.05
CA ALA A 685 -27.59 -1.76 -19.08
C ALA A 685 -28.85 -1.09 -19.63
N THR A 686 -28.75 0.13 -20.18
CA THR A 686 -29.90 0.84 -20.77
C THR A 686 -30.58 -0.01 -21.85
N MET A 687 -29.79 -0.58 -22.78
CA MET A 687 -30.30 -1.48 -23.83
C MET A 687 -31.05 -2.71 -23.29
N LEU A 688 -30.58 -3.32 -22.18
CA LEU A 688 -31.26 -4.44 -21.55
C LEU A 688 -32.56 -4.00 -20.87
N LEU A 689 -32.55 -2.87 -20.15
CA LEU A 689 -33.73 -2.32 -19.48
C LEU A 689 -34.82 -1.94 -20.49
N ASP A 690 -34.46 -1.28 -21.58
CA ASP A 690 -35.40 -0.91 -22.66
C ASP A 690 -36.08 -2.16 -23.25
N LYS A 691 -35.30 -3.22 -23.54
CA LYS A 691 -35.83 -4.49 -24.04
C LYS A 691 -36.78 -5.14 -23.03
N GLU A 692 -36.39 -5.22 -21.77
CA GLU A 692 -37.22 -5.77 -20.70
C GLU A 692 -38.52 -4.98 -20.49
N HIS A 693 -38.46 -3.65 -20.59
CA HIS A 693 -39.60 -2.76 -20.47
C HIS A 693 -40.63 -3.05 -21.58
N GLN A 694 -40.16 -3.14 -22.84
CA GLN A 694 -41.00 -3.51 -23.98
C GLN A 694 -41.63 -4.91 -23.84
N GLU A 695 -40.88 -5.90 -23.37
CA GLU A 695 -41.42 -7.24 -23.10
C GLU A 695 -42.46 -7.25 -21.96
N LYS A 696 -42.28 -6.44 -20.91
CA LYS A 696 -43.20 -6.35 -19.77
C LYS A 696 -44.48 -5.61 -20.10
N ILE A 697 -44.43 -4.53 -20.90
CA ILE A 697 -45.62 -3.86 -21.45
C ILE A 697 -46.47 -4.89 -22.22
N LYS A 698 -45.84 -5.69 -23.10
CA LYS A 698 -46.51 -6.75 -23.88
C LYS A 698 -47.13 -7.86 -22.99
N LYS A 699 -46.58 -8.10 -21.79
CA LYS A 699 -47.00 -9.19 -20.88
C LYS A 699 -47.84 -8.75 -19.66
N LYS A 700 -48.08 -7.44 -19.44
CA LYS A 700 -48.82 -6.86 -18.29
C LYS A 700 -48.33 -7.31 -16.90
N HIS A 701 -47.02 -7.57 -16.75
CA HIS A 701 -46.42 -7.95 -15.46
C HIS A 701 -45.88 -6.75 -14.67
N LYS A 702 -45.70 -6.95 -13.36
CA LYS A 702 -45.06 -5.98 -12.46
C LYS A 702 -43.57 -5.82 -12.83
N LEU A 703 -43.04 -4.61 -12.74
CA LEU A 703 -41.66 -4.28 -13.11
C LEU A 703 -40.68 -4.70 -12.00
N GLU A 704 -40.00 -5.84 -12.20
CA GLU A 704 -38.74 -6.19 -11.54
C GLU A 704 -37.69 -6.46 -12.62
N TYR A 705 -36.65 -5.63 -12.70
CA TYR A 705 -35.65 -5.70 -13.78
C TYR A 705 -34.56 -6.76 -13.53
N THR A 706 -33.93 -7.29 -14.60
CA THR A 706 -33.01 -8.42 -14.43
C THR A 706 -31.78 -8.03 -13.61
N PRO A 707 -31.26 -8.96 -12.77
CA PRO A 707 -30.01 -8.75 -12.04
C PRO A 707 -28.83 -8.39 -12.96
N LYS A 708 -28.85 -8.84 -14.22
CA LYS A 708 -27.78 -8.57 -15.19
C LYS A 708 -27.69 -7.08 -15.57
N ALA A 709 -28.83 -6.43 -15.84
CA ALA A 709 -28.84 -5.01 -16.18
C ALA A 709 -28.42 -4.14 -15.00
N VAL A 710 -28.88 -4.48 -13.79
CA VAL A 710 -28.50 -3.79 -12.54
C VAL A 710 -27.00 -3.92 -12.29
N LEU A 711 -26.42 -5.13 -12.42
CA LEU A 711 -24.98 -5.37 -12.28
C LEU A 711 -24.13 -4.58 -13.29
N MET A 712 -24.65 -4.30 -14.49
CA MET A 712 -23.96 -3.48 -15.49
C MET A 712 -23.99 -1.98 -15.13
N LEU A 713 -25.12 -1.44 -14.63
CA LEU A 713 -25.14 -0.07 -14.06
C LEU A 713 -24.16 0.06 -12.90
N ASP A 714 -24.18 -0.93 -12.01
CA ASP A 714 -23.35 -0.99 -10.82
C ASP A 714 -21.85 -1.00 -11.17
N GLN A 715 -21.44 -1.86 -12.10
CA GLN A 715 -20.08 -1.87 -12.66
C GLN A 715 -19.71 -0.52 -13.31
N SER A 716 -20.62 0.11 -14.06
CA SER A 716 -20.39 1.42 -14.68
C SER A 716 -20.11 2.51 -13.63
N LEU A 717 -20.91 2.55 -12.57
CA LEU A 717 -20.81 3.53 -11.49
C LEU A 717 -19.61 3.26 -10.56
N MET A 718 -19.20 2.00 -10.40
CA MET A 718 -17.98 1.64 -9.67
C MET A 718 -16.72 2.11 -10.42
N LEU A 719 -16.69 1.98 -11.75
CA LEU A 719 -15.60 2.48 -12.60
C LEU A 719 -15.61 4.01 -12.71
N ASN A 720 -16.80 4.62 -12.77
CA ASN A 720 -16.98 6.06 -12.90
C ASN A 720 -18.25 6.52 -12.17
N PRO A 721 -18.16 6.98 -10.91
CA PRO A 721 -19.34 7.36 -10.12
C PRO A 721 -20.03 8.63 -10.63
N SER A 722 -19.38 9.38 -11.53
CA SER A 722 -19.97 10.51 -12.25
C SER A 722 -20.43 10.14 -13.66
N ASN A 723 -20.72 8.87 -13.97
CA ASN A 723 -21.25 8.52 -15.29
C ASN A 723 -22.70 9.01 -15.44
N TRP A 724 -22.90 10.09 -16.21
CA TRP A 724 -24.21 10.70 -16.45
C TRP A 724 -25.32 9.69 -16.81
N MET A 725 -25.05 8.83 -17.79
CA MET A 725 -26.05 7.89 -18.30
C MET A 725 -26.38 6.82 -17.27
N ALA A 726 -25.36 6.23 -16.63
CA ALA A 726 -25.60 5.24 -15.59
C ALA A 726 -26.32 5.84 -14.37
N LEU A 727 -26.02 7.09 -13.98
CA LEU A 727 -26.74 7.79 -12.90
C LEU A 727 -28.21 8.03 -13.27
N TRP A 728 -28.52 8.55 -14.47
CA TRP A 728 -29.91 8.75 -14.88
C TRP A 728 -30.69 7.45 -15.00
N THR A 729 -30.14 6.43 -15.68
CA THR A 729 -30.79 5.13 -15.78
C THR A 729 -30.99 4.48 -14.39
N LYS A 730 -30.07 4.67 -13.43
CA LYS A 730 -30.24 4.23 -12.04
C LYS A 730 -31.32 5.03 -11.29
N TYR A 731 -31.45 6.33 -11.56
CA TYR A 731 -32.50 7.20 -11.01
C TYR A 731 -33.89 6.82 -11.52
N ASP A 732 -34.05 6.69 -12.84
CA ASP A 732 -35.31 6.32 -13.48
C ASP A 732 -35.77 4.92 -13.03
N LEU A 733 -34.84 3.96 -13.00
CA LEU A 733 -35.07 2.61 -12.47
C LEU A 733 -35.53 2.64 -10.99
N ALA A 734 -34.86 3.43 -10.15
CA ALA A 734 -35.24 3.55 -8.73
C ALA A 734 -36.58 4.27 -8.55
N ARG A 735 -36.95 5.20 -9.43
CA ARG A 735 -38.26 5.86 -9.46
C ARG A 735 -39.37 4.86 -9.83
N GLU A 736 -39.18 4.08 -10.88
CA GLU A 736 -40.16 3.10 -11.38
C GLU A 736 -40.43 1.97 -10.38
N GLU A 737 -39.38 1.47 -9.72
CA GLU A 737 -39.51 0.44 -8.68
C GLU A 737 -39.88 1.01 -7.29
N GLY A 738 -40.08 2.32 -7.16
CA GLY A 738 -40.47 2.98 -5.90
C GLY A 738 -39.38 3.01 -4.83
N ARG A 739 -38.10 2.78 -5.19
CA ARG A 739 -36.93 2.74 -4.29
C ARG A 739 -36.49 4.16 -3.85
N LYS A 740 -37.35 4.86 -3.11
CA LYS A 740 -37.19 6.27 -2.68
C LYS A 740 -35.80 6.64 -2.14
N LYS A 741 -35.21 5.81 -1.26
CA LYS A 741 -33.88 6.06 -0.66
C LYS A 741 -32.77 6.10 -1.72
N GLU A 742 -32.82 5.19 -2.68
CA GLU A 742 -31.84 5.11 -3.77
C GLU A 742 -32.05 6.24 -4.77
N MET A 743 -33.31 6.52 -5.14
CA MET A 743 -33.68 7.66 -5.97
C MET A 743 -33.14 8.99 -5.40
N SER A 744 -33.30 9.23 -4.09
CA SER A 744 -32.74 10.41 -3.41
C SER A 744 -31.21 10.43 -3.42
N THR A 745 -30.57 9.28 -3.15
CA THR A 745 -29.10 9.14 -3.18
C THR A 745 -28.53 9.46 -4.57
N VAL A 746 -29.13 8.92 -5.63
CA VAL A 746 -28.68 9.14 -7.01
C VAL A 746 -28.92 10.60 -7.44
N ALA A 747 -30.03 11.22 -7.03
CA ALA A 747 -30.27 12.64 -7.29
C ALA A 747 -29.25 13.58 -6.60
N GLN A 748 -28.80 13.25 -5.38
CA GLN A 748 -27.72 13.97 -4.72
C GLN A 748 -26.38 13.82 -5.48
N LEU A 749 -26.07 12.63 -5.98
CA LEU A 749 -24.88 12.40 -6.81
C LEU A 749 -24.95 13.13 -8.16
N LEU A 750 -26.12 13.15 -8.81
CA LEU A 750 -26.36 13.96 -10.02
C LEU A 750 -26.08 15.45 -9.74
N ARG A 751 -26.59 16.01 -8.63
CA ARG A 751 -26.32 17.40 -8.22
C ARG A 751 -24.85 17.65 -7.90
N ARG A 752 -24.15 16.70 -7.25
CA ARG A 752 -22.71 16.83 -6.95
C ARG A 752 -21.85 16.92 -8.22
N TYR A 753 -22.17 16.12 -9.23
CA TYR A 753 -21.35 16.02 -10.44
C TYR A 753 -21.80 16.93 -11.59
N TYR A 754 -23.06 17.35 -11.61
CA TYR A 754 -23.68 18.14 -12.68
C TYR A 754 -24.62 19.24 -12.14
N PRO A 755 -24.15 20.13 -11.24
CA PRO A 755 -25.01 21.12 -10.57
C PRO A 755 -25.68 22.11 -11.52
N ASP A 756 -25.01 22.47 -12.62
CA ASP A 756 -25.48 23.48 -13.58
C ASP A 756 -26.46 22.93 -14.62
N ALA A 757 -26.50 21.60 -14.79
CA ALA A 757 -27.35 20.94 -15.77
C ALA A 757 -28.84 21.17 -15.47
N ARG A 758 -29.59 21.69 -16.44
CA ARG A 758 -31.00 22.09 -16.27
C ARG A 758 -31.86 20.97 -15.69
N GLN A 759 -31.77 19.78 -16.29
CA GLN A 759 -32.49 18.57 -15.89
C GLN A 759 -32.20 18.14 -14.44
N VAL A 760 -31.03 18.47 -13.90
CA VAL A 760 -30.61 18.14 -12.52
C VAL A 760 -31.13 19.18 -11.52
N ARG A 761 -31.21 20.45 -11.92
CA ARG A 761 -31.83 21.53 -11.12
C ARG A 761 -33.34 21.31 -10.92
N ASP A 762 -34.00 20.76 -11.94
CA ASP A 762 -35.45 20.51 -11.94
C ASP A 762 -35.87 19.26 -11.11
N LEU A 763 -34.92 18.45 -10.62
CA LEU A 763 -35.18 17.30 -9.76
C LEU A 763 -35.76 17.73 -8.41
N LYS A 764 -37.08 17.56 -8.22
CA LYS A 764 -37.75 17.77 -6.93
C LYS A 764 -37.32 16.71 -5.92
N PHE A 765 -36.97 17.16 -4.71
CA PHE A 765 -36.79 16.28 -3.55
C PHE A 765 -38.10 16.14 -2.78
N HIS A 766 -38.38 14.92 -2.31
CA HIS A 766 -39.45 14.54 -1.39
C HIS A 766 -38.85 13.76 -0.23
#